data_AF-A0A7W9WCH9-F1
#
_entry.id   AF-A0A7W9WCH9-F1
#
_cell.length_a   1.000
_cell.length_b   1.000
_cell.length_c   1.000
_cell.angle_alpha   90.00
_cell.angle_beta   90.00
_cell.angle_gamma   90.00
#
_symmetry.space_group_name_H-M   'P 1'
#
loop_
_entity.id
_entity.type
_entity.pdbx_description
1 polymer ?
#
loop_
_entity_poly.entity_id
_entity_poly.type
_entity_poly.pdbx_seq_one_letter_code
_entity_poly.pdbx_strand_id
1 'polypeptide(L)'
;MKRLLSYLFLLVGVGEMGILSAQAQQVTVSADGSGQFRTIQAAINSLPNEAAKPRTVYIKNGTYREKVFLDGKQNIILKGQSEKGVVLTSAQARDAWRCDPAAGQDDWGVATLNLRNSPDITLENLTVINSYGFDATGEVVIDCPTEPSGKKTISKTGHQMALRTMPGTTRLVVKHCTFRALGGDTVSPWDVDAGLYYFKDCTLEGGVDFYCPRGWAYAENCRFICHNPNAAIWHDGSSDEDSKTVLRNCSFEGDAGFKLGRFHREAQFYLVNCTFSENMADADIYWAQSGPGAKQWGRRVYYHNNHRKGGDYAWFSNNLSSAKNAPKPRKINADWTFGGRWYPKSGKPATVPLKPSNLGGPDKYSTAPKPEATAIASTANPTPALAPKVDSVAERMLLYQRTVGGWPKMVNNIKVKYDHPLTVAEEAATRDDAGRNDATIDNEATTREIRYLAGAYKATGNATYKAAAEKGICYLLRMQQRTGGFPQYYPDSSSYRHYITYNDNAMVRALQVLRDVSRRTNGLEVVDASLVVPATQAVARGIACILKTQYVQRGKLTAWCAQHDEKTFQPVKARAFELPSLSGMETVYIVQFLMDTENPTPAIRKSVAAAVAWLDAVKITGYTIKDQPDPKQPKGFDRVILPEAGSTIWARFYDLQTNQPIYVGRDSQPRPKLSDIEYERRTGYAYAGVWPAKLLSRDYPRWQQKWNSTTPSTPGSKQ
;
A
#
# COMPACT_ATOMS: atom_id res chain seq x y z
N MET A 1 23.36 -3.21 -72.15
CA MET A 1 24.71 -2.61 -72.16
C MET A 1 24.59 -1.12 -71.86
N LYS A 2 25.34 -0.64 -70.84
CA LYS A 2 25.92 0.71 -70.70
C LYS A 2 24.94 1.90 -70.65
N ARG A 3 25.08 2.93 -69.82
CA ARG A 3 26.08 3.33 -68.82
C ARG A 3 25.54 4.63 -68.17
N LEU A 4 25.94 4.85 -66.92
CA LEU A 4 26.25 6.14 -66.28
C LEU A 4 25.21 7.28 -66.32
N LEU A 5 24.76 7.69 -65.14
CA LEU A 5 24.97 9.09 -64.74
C LEU A 5 25.24 9.13 -63.22
N SER A 6 26.44 9.57 -62.89
CA SER A 6 26.91 9.87 -61.54
C SER A 6 27.29 11.34 -61.48
N TYR A 7 27.12 11.92 -60.28
CA TYR A 7 27.87 13.02 -59.67
C TYR A 7 27.24 14.43 -59.56
N LEU A 8 26.68 14.68 -58.37
CA LEU A 8 27.27 15.46 -57.24
C LEU A 8 27.02 16.99 -57.08
N PHE A 9 26.78 17.32 -55.80
CA PHE A 9 27.02 18.56 -55.03
C PHE A 9 25.99 19.72 -55.01
N LEU A 10 25.28 19.76 -53.87
CA LEU A 10 25.29 20.79 -52.81
C LEU A 10 24.40 22.06 -52.87
N LEU A 11 23.54 22.10 -51.84
CA LEU A 11 23.35 23.16 -50.83
C LEU A 11 22.31 24.28 -51.04
N VAL A 12 21.54 24.43 -49.95
CA VAL A 12 20.68 25.54 -49.50
C VAL A 12 19.26 25.60 -50.08
N GLY A 13 18.32 25.10 -49.28
CA GLY A 13 16.88 25.31 -49.43
C GLY A 13 16.20 25.02 -48.11
N VAL A 14 16.35 25.93 -47.15
CA VAL A 14 15.53 26.03 -45.94
C VAL A 14 14.08 26.14 -46.37
N GLY A 15 13.21 25.23 -45.93
CA GLY A 15 11.78 25.35 -46.21
C GLY A 15 10.97 24.13 -45.83
N GLU A 16 10.15 24.30 -44.79
CA GLU A 16 9.00 23.46 -44.46
C GLU A 16 9.30 22.04 -43.94
N MET A 17 9.82 22.00 -42.71
CA MET A 17 9.48 20.93 -41.79
C MET A 17 7.97 21.04 -41.50
N GLY A 18 7.18 20.31 -42.28
CA GLY A 18 5.75 20.14 -42.06
C GLY A 18 5.49 19.75 -40.61
N ILE A 19 4.63 20.55 -39.98
CA ILE A 19 4.09 20.37 -38.63
C ILE A 19 3.51 18.96 -38.53
N LEU A 20 4.23 18.04 -37.87
CA LEU A 20 3.65 16.78 -37.44
C LEU A 20 2.80 17.03 -36.18
N SER A 21 1.50 17.05 -36.44
CA SER A 21 0.35 17.12 -35.56
C SER A 21 0.52 16.44 -34.19
N ALA A 22 -0.02 17.13 -33.17
CA ALA A 22 -0.20 16.68 -31.79
C ALA A 22 -0.99 15.36 -31.68
N GLN A 23 -0.45 14.40 -30.92
CA GLN A 23 -1.14 13.18 -30.45
C GLN A 23 -0.55 12.79 -29.09
N ALA A 24 -1.28 12.53 -28.00
CA ALA A 24 -2.69 12.66 -27.66
C ALA A 24 -2.78 13.30 -26.26
N GLN A 25 -3.65 14.31 -26.07
CA GLN A 25 -3.73 15.09 -24.82
C GLN A 25 -4.58 14.42 -23.73
N GLN A 26 -4.93 13.16 -23.95
CA GLN A 26 -5.79 12.36 -23.09
C GLN A 26 -5.20 10.96 -22.92
N VAL A 27 -5.21 10.47 -21.68
CA VAL A 27 -4.99 9.07 -21.32
C VAL A 27 -6.27 8.45 -20.77
N THR A 28 -6.53 7.18 -21.10
CA THR A 28 -7.76 6.49 -20.70
C THR A 28 -7.50 5.46 -19.62
N VAL A 29 -8.29 5.50 -18.55
CA VAL A 29 -8.31 4.56 -17.44
C VAL A 29 -9.55 3.70 -17.54
N SER A 30 -9.43 2.38 -17.34
CA SER A 30 -10.59 1.52 -17.12
C SER A 30 -10.26 0.36 -16.18
N ALA A 31 -11.09 0.14 -15.17
CA ALA A 31 -10.87 -0.95 -14.20
C ALA A 31 -10.80 -2.34 -14.89
N ASP A 32 -11.59 -2.55 -15.94
CA ASP A 32 -11.63 -3.77 -16.76
C ASP A 32 -10.43 -3.96 -17.70
N GLY A 33 -9.59 -2.92 -17.86
CA GLY A 33 -8.41 -2.91 -18.74
C GLY A 33 -8.67 -2.67 -20.23
N SER A 34 -9.88 -2.30 -20.62
CA SER A 34 -10.20 -1.75 -21.95
C SER A 34 -9.64 -0.34 -22.23
N GLY A 35 -8.90 0.25 -21.28
CA GLY A 35 -8.19 1.54 -21.37
C GLY A 35 -6.67 1.36 -21.35
N GLN A 36 -5.93 2.47 -21.47
CA GLN A 36 -4.46 2.47 -21.42
C GLN A 36 -3.92 2.14 -20.02
N PHE A 37 -4.67 2.48 -18.97
CA PHE A 37 -4.33 2.22 -17.58
C PHE A 37 -5.50 1.56 -16.85
N ARG A 38 -5.21 0.75 -15.83
CA ARG A 38 -6.26 0.17 -14.96
C ARG A 38 -6.54 1.00 -13.70
N THR A 39 -5.60 1.86 -13.31
CA THR A 39 -5.69 2.71 -12.13
C THR A 39 -5.51 4.17 -12.50
N ILE A 40 -6.13 5.04 -11.72
CA ILE A 40 -6.05 6.50 -11.90
C ILE A 40 -4.63 6.96 -11.57
N GLN A 41 -4.01 6.41 -10.52
CA GLN A 41 -2.64 6.76 -10.15
C GLN A 41 -1.65 6.47 -11.27
N ALA A 42 -1.75 5.30 -11.94
CA ALA A 42 -0.82 4.96 -13.03
C ALA A 42 -0.94 5.92 -14.22
N ALA A 43 -2.16 6.34 -14.55
CA ALA A 43 -2.37 7.32 -15.61
C ALA A 43 -1.79 8.69 -15.27
N ILE A 44 -1.99 9.18 -14.04
CA ILE A 44 -1.37 10.42 -13.55
C ILE A 44 0.16 10.32 -13.63
N ASN A 45 0.72 9.21 -13.18
CA ASN A 45 2.15 8.94 -13.17
C ASN A 45 2.79 8.98 -14.57
N SER A 46 2.04 8.57 -15.60
CA SER A 46 2.51 8.59 -16.99
C SER A 46 2.66 9.99 -17.58
N LEU A 47 2.04 11.00 -16.97
CA LEU A 47 2.05 12.36 -17.48
C LEU A 47 3.28 13.12 -16.96
N PRO A 48 3.91 14.01 -17.76
CA PRO A 48 5.01 14.83 -17.27
C PRO A 48 4.54 15.78 -16.15
N ASN A 49 5.46 16.30 -15.33
CA ASN A 49 5.08 17.22 -14.26
C ASN A 49 4.60 18.57 -14.83
N GLU A 50 5.36 19.14 -15.75
CA GLU A 50 5.07 20.41 -16.40
C GLU A 50 4.18 20.23 -17.64
N ALA A 51 3.27 21.17 -17.85
CA ALA A 51 2.58 21.32 -19.13
C ALA A 51 1.98 22.72 -19.26
N ALA A 52 2.10 23.31 -20.46
CA ALA A 52 1.47 24.58 -20.78
C ALA A 52 -0.04 24.47 -21.10
N LYS A 53 -0.55 23.26 -21.36
CA LYS A 53 -1.95 23.01 -21.72
C LYS A 53 -2.57 21.90 -20.87
N PRO A 54 -3.90 21.92 -20.65
CA PRO A 54 -4.61 20.85 -19.93
C PRO A 54 -4.37 19.46 -20.51
N ARG A 55 -4.35 18.45 -19.64
CA ARG A 55 -4.18 17.03 -19.98
C ARG A 55 -5.25 16.21 -19.28
N THR A 56 -5.94 15.37 -20.04
CA THR A 56 -7.10 14.63 -19.54
C THR A 56 -6.74 13.21 -19.16
N VAL A 57 -7.00 12.82 -17.92
CA VAL A 57 -7.13 11.43 -17.50
C VAL A 57 -8.62 11.10 -17.60
N TYR A 58 -9.02 10.45 -18.68
CA TYR A 58 -10.40 10.01 -18.90
C TYR A 58 -10.61 8.66 -18.21
N ILE A 59 -11.61 8.57 -17.33
CA ILE A 59 -11.81 7.41 -16.45
C ILE A 59 -13.13 6.75 -16.81
N LYS A 60 -13.09 5.54 -17.36
CA LYS A 60 -14.32 4.78 -17.66
C LYS A 60 -15.02 4.35 -16.37
N ASN A 61 -16.32 4.08 -16.47
CA ASN A 61 -17.11 3.56 -15.36
C ASN A 61 -16.43 2.33 -14.74
N GLY A 62 -16.43 2.26 -13.41
CA GLY A 62 -15.73 1.26 -12.62
C GLY A 62 -15.55 1.73 -11.18
N THR A 63 -15.25 0.77 -10.31
CA THR A 63 -14.83 1.06 -8.92
C THR A 63 -13.32 0.96 -8.82
N TYR A 64 -12.68 2.07 -8.48
CA TYR A 64 -11.24 2.23 -8.33
C TYR A 64 -10.91 2.27 -6.83
N ARG A 65 -10.40 1.15 -6.31
CA ARG A 65 -10.03 1.01 -4.88
C ARG A 65 -8.57 1.38 -4.66
N GLU A 66 -8.30 2.67 -4.68
CA GLU A 66 -6.95 3.23 -4.58
C GLU A 66 -6.96 4.58 -3.86
N LYS A 67 -5.79 5.03 -3.42
CA LYS A 67 -5.55 6.42 -3.05
C LYS A 67 -4.81 7.09 -4.20
N VAL A 68 -5.25 8.28 -4.56
CA VAL A 68 -4.65 9.06 -5.64
C VAL A 68 -3.83 10.20 -5.05
N PHE A 69 -2.60 10.36 -5.54
CA PHE A 69 -1.62 11.35 -5.17
C PHE A 69 -1.21 12.13 -6.41
N LEU A 70 -1.40 13.44 -6.35
CA LEU A 70 -1.01 14.38 -7.40
C LEU A 70 -0.07 15.40 -6.77
N ASP A 71 1.23 15.22 -7.03
CA ASP A 71 2.32 16.03 -6.48
C ASP A 71 3.17 16.58 -7.63
N GLY A 72 3.26 17.91 -7.74
CA GLY A 72 4.07 18.56 -8.76
C GLY A 72 3.51 18.53 -10.17
N LYS A 73 2.26 18.10 -10.40
CA LYS A 73 1.69 18.00 -11.76
C LYS A 73 0.71 19.14 -12.05
N GLN A 74 0.99 19.85 -13.13
CA GLN A 74 0.21 21.05 -13.52
C GLN A 74 -0.93 20.68 -14.48
N ASN A 75 -2.00 21.46 -14.58
CA ASN A 75 -2.94 21.36 -15.72
C ASN A 75 -3.53 19.95 -15.95
N ILE A 76 -3.93 19.25 -14.88
CA ILE A 76 -4.53 17.90 -14.96
C ILE A 76 -6.05 17.99 -14.88
N ILE A 77 -6.73 17.26 -15.77
CA ILE A 77 -8.17 17.04 -15.74
C ILE A 77 -8.42 15.56 -15.43
N LEU A 78 -9.02 15.24 -14.29
CA LEU A 78 -9.58 13.91 -14.01
C LEU A 78 -11.05 13.93 -14.44
N LYS A 79 -11.35 13.27 -15.56
CA LYS A 79 -12.68 13.27 -16.16
C LYS A 79 -13.26 11.87 -16.19
N GLY A 80 -14.26 11.60 -15.35
CA GLY A 80 -14.99 10.35 -15.41
C GLY A 80 -15.96 10.29 -16.58
N GLN A 81 -16.27 9.06 -16.99
CA GLN A 81 -17.31 8.76 -17.98
C GLN A 81 -18.69 9.11 -17.45
N SER A 82 -18.93 8.95 -16.14
CA SER A 82 -20.13 9.41 -15.46
C SER A 82 -19.89 9.55 -13.96
N GLU A 83 -20.56 10.53 -13.35
CA GLU A 83 -20.47 10.79 -11.90
C GLU A 83 -20.71 9.54 -11.07
N LYS A 84 -21.83 8.84 -11.31
CA LYS A 84 -22.23 7.66 -10.53
C LYS A 84 -21.49 6.39 -10.95
N GLY A 85 -21.05 6.30 -12.19
CA GLY A 85 -20.40 5.10 -12.72
C GLY A 85 -18.91 5.03 -12.40
N VAL A 86 -18.24 6.16 -12.15
CA VAL A 86 -16.83 6.22 -11.73
C VAL A 86 -16.77 6.43 -10.22
N VAL A 87 -16.36 5.40 -9.48
CA VAL A 87 -16.25 5.45 -8.01
C VAL A 87 -14.80 5.25 -7.61
N LEU A 88 -14.11 6.31 -7.20
CA LEU A 88 -12.81 6.26 -6.54
C LEU A 88 -13.03 6.13 -5.03
N THR A 89 -12.47 5.10 -4.40
CA THR A 89 -12.74 4.82 -2.98
C THR A 89 -11.54 4.27 -2.21
N SER A 90 -11.40 4.71 -0.96
CA SER A 90 -10.52 4.13 0.05
C SER A 90 -11.22 4.17 1.42
N ALA A 91 -10.73 3.42 2.41
CA ALA A 91 -11.32 3.37 3.75
C ALA A 91 -10.23 3.65 4.80
N GLN A 92 -10.08 4.90 5.23
CA GLN A 92 -9.10 5.23 6.27
C GLN A 92 -9.46 6.50 7.05
N ALA A 93 -9.41 6.42 8.38
CA ALA A 93 -9.41 7.59 9.25
C ALA A 93 -8.05 8.29 9.25
N ARG A 94 -8.04 9.62 9.40
CA ARG A 94 -6.83 10.43 9.52
C ARG A 94 -5.93 9.96 10.65
N ASP A 95 -6.51 9.61 11.80
CA ASP A 95 -5.74 9.13 12.94
C ASP A 95 -5.07 7.78 12.66
N ALA A 96 -5.72 6.90 11.88
CA ALA A 96 -5.11 5.64 11.46
C ALA A 96 -3.88 5.88 10.58
N TRP A 97 -3.93 6.90 9.72
CA TRP A 97 -2.77 7.32 8.93
C TRP A 97 -1.64 7.86 9.81
N ARG A 98 -1.94 8.79 10.73
CA ARG A 98 -0.93 9.44 11.59
C ARG A 98 -0.27 8.50 12.60
N CYS A 99 -0.97 7.45 13.00
CA CYS A 99 -0.46 6.44 13.91
C CYS A 99 0.37 5.36 13.21
N ASP A 100 0.34 5.28 11.87
CA ASP A 100 1.14 4.33 11.09
C ASP A 100 2.61 4.80 11.03
N PRO A 101 3.56 4.05 11.63
CA PRO A 101 4.98 4.40 11.61
C PRO A 101 5.58 4.47 10.19
N ALA A 102 4.95 3.82 9.20
CA ALA A 102 5.40 3.80 7.81
C ALA A 102 4.82 4.95 6.96
N ALA A 103 3.71 5.55 7.38
CA ALA A 103 3.00 6.60 6.61
C ALA A 103 3.52 8.02 6.90
N GLY A 104 4.26 8.20 7.99
CA GLY A 104 4.64 9.52 8.50
C GLY A 104 3.52 10.14 9.34
N GLN A 105 3.89 11.01 10.29
CA GLN A 105 2.93 11.61 11.24
C GLN A 105 2.15 12.80 10.66
N ASP A 106 2.24 13.05 9.35
CA ASP A 106 1.63 14.21 8.69
C ASP A 106 0.29 13.89 8.01
N ASP A 107 -0.30 14.89 7.33
CA ASP A 107 -1.59 14.74 6.64
C ASP A 107 -1.47 14.45 5.13
N TRP A 108 -0.26 14.25 4.59
CA TRP A 108 -0.08 13.97 3.18
C TRP A 108 -0.41 12.50 2.94
N GLY A 109 -1.57 12.24 2.34
CA GLY A 109 -2.06 10.89 2.17
C GLY A 109 -3.20 10.51 3.10
N VAL A 110 -3.80 11.42 3.87
CA VAL A 110 -4.99 11.09 4.69
C VAL A 110 -6.28 10.95 3.87
N ALA A 111 -6.32 11.48 2.65
CA ALA A 111 -7.54 11.47 1.82
C ALA A 111 -7.56 10.35 0.79
N THR A 112 -8.73 10.06 0.20
CA THR A 112 -8.81 9.22 -1.00
C THR A 112 -8.14 9.90 -2.20
N LEU A 113 -8.32 11.22 -2.38
CA LEU A 113 -7.67 12.04 -3.39
C LEU A 113 -6.83 13.15 -2.74
N ASN A 114 -5.51 13.10 -2.90
CA ASN A 114 -4.53 13.99 -2.27
C ASN A 114 -3.81 14.82 -3.34
N LEU A 115 -3.88 16.15 -3.23
CA LEU A 115 -3.29 17.09 -4.18
C LEU A 115 -2.33 18.05 -3.47
N ARG A 116 -1.11 18.23 -3.99
CA ARG A 116 -0.16 19.24 -3.51
C ARG A 116 0.75 19.70 -4.64
N ASN A 117 1.36 20.89 -4.54
CA ASN A 117 2.30 21.40 -5.56
C ASN A 117 1.78 21.31 -7.01
N SER A 118 0.47 21.30 -7.18
CA SER A 118 -0.19 20.92 -8.42
C SER A 118 -1.25 21.96 -8.75
N PRO A 119 -0.86 23.05 -9.43
CA PRO A 119 -1.79 24.09 -9.82
C PRO A 119 -2.64 23.62 -11.01
N ASP A 120 -3.82 24.23 -11.16
CA ASP A 120 -4.72 24.04 -12.31
C ASP A 120 -5.25 22.62 -12.46
N ILE A 121 -6.01 22.18 -11.45
CA ILE A 121 -6.63 20.85 -11.44
C ILE A 121 -8.11 20.96 -11.75
N THR A 122 -8.62 20.07 -12.58
CA THR A 122 -10.06 19.92 -12.85
C THR A 122 -10.52 18.50 -12.51
N LEU A 123 -11.61 18.38 -11.77
CA LEU A 123 -12.33 17.15 -11.48
C LEU A 123 -13.71 17.23 -12.14
N GLU A 124 -14.06 16.25 -12.97
CA GLU A 124 -15.33 16.25 -13.71
C GLU A 124 -15.95 14.85 -13.75
N ASN A 125 -17.25 14.72 -13.45
CA ASN A 125 -18.04 13.49 -13.63
C ASN A 125 -17.48 12.27 -12.89
N LEU A 126 -17.13 12.39 -11.61
CA LEU A 126 -16.70 11.24 -10.79
C LEU A 126 -17.17 11.32 -9.34
N THR A 127 -17.27 10.17 -8.69
CA THR A 127 -17.54 10.02 -7.27
C THR A 127 -16.25 9.67 -6.52
N VAL A 128 -15.93 10.40 -5.45
CA VAL A 128 -14.78 10.12 -4.56
C VAL A 128 -15.29 9.87 -3.14
N ILE A 129 -14.96 8.69 -2.59
CA ILE A 129 -15.48 8.22 -1.31
C ILE A 129 -14.32 7.91 -0.37
N ASN A 130 -14.41 8.37 0.87
CA ASN A 130 -13.74 7.71 1.99
C ASN A 130 -14.79 6.92 2.76
N SER A 131 -14.73 5.59 2.69
CA SER A 131 -15.78 4.72 3.22
C SER A 131 -15.60 4.33 4.68
N TYR A 132 -14.50 4.76 5.33
CA TYR A 132 -14.15 4.32 6.70
C TYR A 132 -15.33 4.35 7.67
N GLY A 133 -15.98 5.50 7.83
CA GLY A 133 -17.07 5.66 8.78
C GLY A 133 -18.35 4.94 8.37
N PHE A 134 -18.60 4.80 7.07
CA PHE A 134 -19.74 4.02 6.56
C PHE A 134 -19.55 2.52 6.81
N ASP A 135 -18.31 2.04 6.69
CA ASP A 135 -17.95 0.62 6.85
C ASP A 135 -17.73 0.23 8.33
N ALA A 136 -17.42 1.20 9.19
CA ALA A 136 -17.12 0.97 10.60
C ALA A 136 -18.36 0.54 11.40
N THR A 137 -18.27 -0.61 12.07
CA THR A 137 -19.31 -1.16 12.95
C THR A 137 -19.26 -0.63 14.39
N GLY A 138 -18.19 0.10 14.74
CA GLY A 138 -17.96 0.63 16.08
C GLY A 138 -16.64 1.40 16.17
N GLU A 139 -16.21 1.68 17.40
CA GLU A 139 -14.88 2.26 17.65
C GLU A 139 -13.79 1.18 17.53
N VAL A 140 -12.62 1.59 17.04
CA VAL A 140 -11.45 0.71 16.88
C VAL A 140 -10.29 1.27 17.68
N VAL A 141 -9.66 0.43 18.51
CA VAL A 141 -8.42 0.78 19.21
C VAL A 141 -7.23 0.31 18.37
N ILE A 142 -6.35 1.23 18.00
CA ILE A 142 -5.13 0.95 17.23
C ILE A 142 -3.88 1.23 18.06
N ASP A 143 -2.78 0.60 17.70
CA ASP A 143 -1.46 1.02 18.19
C ASP A 143 -1.13 2.40 17.59
N CYS A 144 -0.64 3.31 18.43
CA CYS A 144 -0.27 4.67 18.04
C CYS A 144 0.96 5.11 18.83
N PRO A 145 2.18 4.92 18.30
CA PRO A 145 3.41 5.22 19.03
C PRO A 145 3.59 6.69 19.41
N THR A 146 2.82 7.59 18.78
CA THR A 146 2.81 9.03 19.08
C THR A 146 1.94 9.40 20.27
N GLU A 147 1.08 8.49 20.73
CA GLU A 147 0.25 8.70 21.91
C GLU A 147 0.99 8.22 23.17
N PRO A 148 0.87 8.90 24.34
CA PRO A 148 1.54 8.50 25.58
C PRO A 148 1.22 7.08 26.04
N SER A 149 0.00 6.59 25.76
CA SER A 149 -0.42 5.22 26.08
C SER A 149 0.05 4.18 25.06
N GLY A 150 0.65 4.61 23.95
CA GLY A 150 0.97 3.78 22.79
C GLY A 150 -0.26 3.34 21.99
N LYS A 151 -1.47 3.82 22.31
CA LYS A 151 -2.73 3.42 21.67
C LYS A 151 -3.66 4.61 21.42
N LYS A 152 -4.49 4.48 20.39
CA LYS A 152 -5.53 5.47 20.05
C LYS A 152 -6.85 4.80 19.73
N THR A 153 -7.95 5.33 20.28
CA THR A 153 -9.30 4.94 19.88
C THR A 153 -9.76 5.81 18.71
N ILE A 154 -10.18 5.18 17.63
CA ILE A 154 -10.70 5.85 16.44
C ILE A 154 -12.21 5.59 16.34
N SER A 155 -12.97 6.68 16.34
CA SER A 155 -14.42 6.66 16.13
C SER A 155 -14.78 6.63 14.64
N LYS A 156 -15.92 6.02 14.30
CA LYS A 156 -16.51 6.06 12.95
C LYS A 156 -16.77 7.47 12.42
N THR A 157 -16.89 8.45 13.31
CA THR A 157 -17.16 9.87 12.98
C THR A 157 -15.90 10.75 12.98
N GLY A 158 -14.73 10.17 13.27
CA GLY A 158 -13.45 10.88 13.22
C GLY A 158 -13.13 11.44 11.82
N HIS A 159 -12.06 12.25 11.73
CA HIS A 159 -11.64 12.87 10.47
C HIS A 159 -11.34 11.83 9.38
N GLN A 160 -11.94 11.98 8.21
CA GLN A 160 -11.81 11.07 7.08
C GLN A 160 -12.10 11.82 5.77
N MET A 161 -11.04 12.15 5.04
CA MET A 161 -11.15 13.03 3.88
C MET A 161 -11.39 12.21 2.60
N ALA A 162 -12.33 12.63 1.76
CA ALA A 162 -12.44 12.16 0.39
C ALA A 162 -11.49 12.95 -0.53
N LEU A 163 -11.45 14.27 -0.37
CA LEU A 163 -10.55 15.18 -1.08
C LEU A 163 -9.74 16.00 -0.09
N ARG A 164 -8.43 16.08 -0.32
CA ARG A 164 -7.55 17.00 0.39
C ARG A 164 -6.56 17.67 -0.55
N THR A 165 -6.46 18.99 -0.46
CA THR A 165 -5.35 19.72 -1.08
C THR A 165 -4.40 20.25 -0.01
N MET A 166 -3.18 20.53 -0.43
CA MET A 166 -2.11 21.14 0.35
C MET A 166 -1.53 22.34 -0.43
N PRO A 167 -0.64 23.15 0.20
CA PRO A 167 -0.01 24.27 -0.48
C PRO A 167 0.55 23.93 -1.86
N GLY A 168 0.39 24.87 -2.80
CA GLY A 168 0.79 24.71 -4.19
C GLY A 168 -0.29 24.10 -5.09
N THR A 169 -1.43 23.68 -4.54
CA THR A 169 -2.66 23.41 -5.32
C THR A 169 -3.62 24.59 -5.20
N THR A 170 -3.42 25.54 -6.11
CA THR A 170 -4.06 26.86 -6.07
C THR A 170 -5.44 26.86 -6.76
N ARG A 171 -5.49 26.66 -8.08
CA ARG A 171 -6.73 26.68 -8.87
C ARG A 171 -7.32 25.28 -9.03
N LEU A 172 -8.45 25.02 -8.38
CA LEU A 172 -9.20 23.75 -8.47
C LEU A 172 -10.61 23.98 -9.01
N VAL A 173 -10.96 23.29 -10.10
CA VAL A 173 -12.31 23.22 -10.67
C VAL A 173 -12.91 21.84 -10.34
N VAL A 174 -14.13 21.81 -9.84
CA VAL A 174 -14.87 20.59 -9.55
C VAL A 174 -16.27 20.71 -10.13
N LYS A 175 -16.65 19.81 -11.04
CA LYS A 175 -17.90 19.86 -11.79
C LYS A 175 -18.59 18.50 -11.81
N HIS A 176 -19.87 18.44 -11.46
CA HIS A 176 -20.64 17.18 -11.54
C HIS A 176 -19.95 16.02 -10.81
N CYS A 177 -19.46 16.30 -9.59
CA CYS A 177 -18.78 15.31 -8.76
C CYS A 177 -19.53 15.07 -7.46
N THR A 178 -19.40 13.85 -6.94
CA THR A 178 -19.88 13.48 -5.60
C THR A 178 -18.69 13.21 -4.68
N PHE A 179 -18.65 13.83 -3.50
CA PHE A 179 -17.67 13.54 -2.45
C PHE A 179 -18.37 13.07 -1.19
N ARG A 180 -17.96 11.92 -0.63
CA ARG A 180 -18.64 11.30 0.51
C ARG A 180 -17.66 10.78 1.55
N ALA A 181 -17.92 11.09 2.81
CA ALA A 181 -17.36 10.39 3.97
C ALA A 181 -18.32 10.60 5.16
N LEU A 182 -18.40 9.69 6.13
CA LEU A 182 -19.36 9.84 7.23
C LEU A 182 -18.91 10.87 8.28
N GLY A 183 -17.60 10.97 8.50
CA GLY A 183 -16.99 11.78 9.56
C GLY A 183 -16.59 13.16 9.10
N GLY A 184 -15.61 13.74 9.78
CA GLY A 184 -15.20 15.13 9.51
C GLY A 184 -14.29 15.31 8.29
N ASP A 185 -14.26 16.53 7.77
CA ASP A 185 -13.31 17.01 6.75
C ASP A 185 -13.41 16.40 5.34
N THR A 186 -14.58 15.87 4.92
CA THR A 186 -14.76 15.19 3.62
C THR A 186 -14.11 15.91 2.43
N VAL A 187 -14.32 17.22 2.30
CA VAL A 187 -13.85 18.09 1.21
C VAL A 187 -12.99 19.20 1.79
N SER A 188 -11.68 18.95 1.81
CA SER A 188 -10.65 19.76 2.47
C SER A 188 -9.64 20.40 1.51
N PRO A 189 -10.03 21.35 0.63
CA PRO A 189 -9.08 22.04 -0.22
C PRO A 189 -8.37 23.14 0.59
N TRP A 190 -7.11 22.90 0.96
CA TRP A 190 -6.32 23.74 1.85
C TRP A 190 -5.08 24.32 1.17
N ASP A 191 -5.16 25.60 0.84
CA ASP A 191 -4.05 26.50 0.57
C ASP A 191 -4.51 27.88 1.04
N VAL A 192 -4.10 28.27 2.24
CA VAL A 192 -4.63 29.49 2.85
C VAL A 192 -4.16 30.74 2.10
N ASP A 193 -3.00 30.72 1.46
CA ASP A 193 -2.41 31.91 0.83
C ASP A 193 -2.89 32.11 -0.61
N ALA A 194 -3.12 31.01 -1.32
CA ALA A 194 -3.30 31.02 -2.78
C ALA A 194 -4.45 30.10 -3.27
N GLY A 195 -5.24 29.50 -2.39
CA GLY A 195 -6.36 28.63 -2.75
C GLY A 195 -7.48 29.36 -3.47
N LEU A 196 -7.88 28.87 -4.65
CA LEU A 196 -8.96 29.38 -5.49
C LEU A 196 -9.80 28.19 -5.99
N TYR A 197 -10.94 27.94 -5.35
CA TYR A 197 -11.71 26.70 -5.54
C TYR A 197 -13.09 26.96 -6.11
N TYR A 198 -13.40 26.35 -7.25
CA TYR A 198 -14.67 26.49 -7.94
C TYR A 198 -15.41 25.16 -8.02
N PHE A 199 -16.55 25.06 -7.34
CA PHE A 199 -17.42 23.90 -7.32
C PHE A 199 -18.72 24.22 -8.07
N LYS A 200 -19.16 23.31 -8.93
CA LYS A 200 -20.39 23.48 -9.70
C LYS A 200 -21.15 22.15 -9.82
N ASP A 201 -22.45 22.16 -9.54
CA ASP A 201 -23.33 21.02 -9.77
C ASP A 201 -22.82 19.75 -9.04
N CYS A 202 -22.28 19.88 -7.81
CA CYS A 202 -21.66 18.79 -7.04
C CYS A 202 -22.54 18.34 -5.86
N THR A 203 -22.38 17.09 -5.43
CA THR A 203 -22.94 16.57 -4.16
C THR A 203 -21.83 16.38 -3.13
N LEU A 204 -21.94 17.06 -1.98
CA LEU A 204 -20.96 16.99 -0.91
C LEU A 204 -21.64 16.39 0.34
N GLU A 205 -21.15 15.26 0.83
CA GLU A 205 -21.75 14.53 1.95
C GLU A 205 -20.73 14.31 3.06
N GLY A 206 -21.09 14.70 4.28
CA GLY A 206 -20.33 14.27 5.44
C GLY A 206 -20.74 14.82 6.77
N GLY A 207 -19.85 14.63 7.73
CA GLY A 207 -20.08 14.88 9.14
C GLY A 207 -19.75 16.30 9.57
N VAL A 208 -18.67 16.43 10.36
CA VAL A 208 -18.26 17.70 10.97
C VAL A 208 -17.33 18.47 10.03
N ASP A 209 -17.60 19.76 9.81
CA ASP A 209 -16.77 20.66 9.00
C ASP A 209 -16.43 20.06 7.62
N PHE A 210 -17.37 19.30 7.02
CA PHE A 210 -17.07 18.44 5.87
C PHE A 210 -16.81 19.23 4.58
N TYR A 211 -17.26 20.47 4.49
CA TYR A 211 -16.82 21.43 3.48
C TYR A 211 -15.98 22.51 4.15
N CYS A 212 -14.66 22.43 4.00
CA CYS A 212 -13.72 23.27 4.75
C CYS A 212 -12.61 23.90 3.89
N PRO A 213 -12.95 24.73 2.89
CA PRO A 213 -11.97 25.41 2.05
C PRO A 213 -11.13 26.45 2.82
N ARG A 214 -9.89 26.64 2.38
CA ARG A 214 -9.00 27.74 2.81
C ARG A 214 -8.62 28.65 1.63
N GLY A 215 -8.68 29.97 1.79
CA GLY A 215 -8.47 30.93 0.69
C GLY A 215 -9.79 31.44 0.09
N TRP A 216 -9.98 31.36 -1.22
CA TRP A 216 -11.23 31.75 -1.89
C TRP A 216 -11.96 30.53 -2.45
N ALA A 217 -13.26 30.43 -2.20
CA ALA A 217 -14.08 29.35 -2.72
C ALA A 217 -15.44 29.84 -3.21
N TYR A 218 -15.90 29.29 -4.33
CA TYR A 218 -17.24 29.54 -4.87
C TYR A 218 -17.88 28.20 -5.24
N ALA A 219 -18.98 27.86 -4.56
CA ALA A 219 -19.82 26.71 -4.87
C ALA A 219 -21.16 27.20 -5.44
N GLU A 220 -21.55 26.68 -6.60
CA GLU A 220 -22.87 26.96 -7.18
C GLU A 220 -23.63 25.70 -7.55
N ASN A 221 -24.94 25.72 -7.30
CA ASN A 221 -25.84 24.60 -7.56
C ASN A 221 -25.35 23.28 -6.91
N CYS A 222 -24.70 23.37 -5.75
CA CYS A 222 -24.23 22.19 -5.02
C CYS A 222 -25.27 21.71 -4.00
N ARG A 223 -25.34 20.40 -3.81
CA ARG A 223 -26.16 19.74 -2.79
C ARG A 223 -25.28 19.28 -1.63
N PHE A 224 -25.66 19.64 -0.41
CA PHE A 224 -24.95 19.32 0.83
C PHE A 224 -25.80 18.34 1.65
N ILE A 225 -25.22 17.19 2.01
CA ILE A 225 -25.85 16.15 2.82
C ILE A 225 -25.12 16.06 4.15
N CYS A 226 -25.77 16.49 5.21
CA CYS A 226 -25.18 16.71 6.52
C CYS A 226 -25.49 15.53 7.45
N HIS A 227 -24.45 14.83 7.88
CA HIS A 227 -24.53 13.83 8.93
C HIS A 227 -24.13 14.50 10.25
N ASN A 228 -24.81 14.19 11.35
CA ASN A 228 -24.58 14.72 12.71
C ASN A 228 -25.07 16.17 13.02
N PRO A 229 -25.27 16.51 14.32
CA PRO A 229 -25.82 17.80 14.76
C PRO A 229 -24.77 18.92 14.96
N ASN A 230 -23.54 18.75 14.48
CA ASN A 230 -22.50 19.78 14.49
C ASN A 230 -22.59 20.63 13.21
N ALA A 231 -21.50 21.30 12.84
CA ALA A 231 -21.43 22.21 11.70
C ALA A 231 -21.10 21.48 10.38
N ALA A 232 -21.84 21.80 9.31
CA ALA A 232 -21.57 21.27 7.98
C ALA A 232 -20.44 22.01 7.24
N ILE A 233 -20.48 23.34 7.22
CA ILE A 233 -19.50 24.17 6.50
C ILE A 233 -18.53 24.90 7.44
N TRP A 234 -17.29 25.01 7.00
CA TRP A 234 -16.21 25.70 7.68
C TRP A 234 -15.37 26.49 6.68
N HIS A 235 -14.64 27.51 7.14
CA HIS A 235 -13.77 28.29 6.26
C HIS A 235 -12.57 28.88 7.00
N ASP A 236 -11.42 28.95 6.32
CA ASP A 236 -10.24 29.72 6.71
C ASP A 236 -9.95 30.80 5.66
N GLY A 237 -10.17 32.05 6.02
CA GLY A 237 -9.80 33.22 5.22
C GLY A 237 -8.80 34.11 5.96
N SER A 238 -7.98 33.54 6.87
CA SER A 238 -7.16 34.34 7.79
C SER A 238 -5.91 34.99 7.17
N SER A 239 -5.50 34.59 5.97
CA SER A 239 -4.34 35.15 5.26
C SER A 239 -4.65 36.47 4.53
N ASP A 240 -5.92 36.74 4.22
CA ASP A 240 -6.33 37.86 3.39
C ASP A 240 -7.78 38.26 3.72
N GLU A 241 -8.03 39.53 4.03
CA GLU A 241 -9.37 40.03 4.35
C GLU A 241 -10.37 39.75 3.21
N ASP A 242 -9.93 39.73 1.96
CA ASP A 242 -10.79 39.41 0.82
C ASP A 242 -11.05 37.91 0.66
N SER A 243 -10.34 37.01 1.36
CA SER A 243 -10.64 35.57 1.32
C SER A 243 -12.08 35.32 1.77
N LYS A 244 -12.83 34.57 0.98
CA LYS A 244 -14.26 34.31 1.19
C LYS A 244 -14.70 32.98 0.60
N THR A 245 -15.68 32.36 1.24
CA THR A 245 -16.46 31.26 0.66
C THR A 245 -17.86 31.75 0.30
N VAL A 246 -18.29 31.43 -0.92
CA VAL A 246 -19.58 31.82 -1.47
C VAL A 246 -20.33 30.58 -1.90
N LEU A 247 -21.54 30.39 -1.37
CA LEU A 247 -22.45 29.33 -1.75
C LEU A 247 -23.65 29.98 -2.43
N ARG A 248 -23.87 29.68 -3.71
CA ARG A 248 -24.94 30.26 -4.52
C ARG A 248 -25.87 29.17 -5.03
N ASN A 249 -27.18 29.33 -4.87
CA ASN A 249 -28.18 28.35 -5.32
C ASN A 249 -27.91 26.93 -4.81
N CYS A 250 -27.30 26.79 -3.62
CA CYS A 250 -26.98 25.48 -3.05
C CYS A 250 -28.12 24.98 -2.16
N SER A 251 -28.29 23.67 -2.04
CA SER A 251 -29.27 23.05 -1.16
C SER A 251 -28.60 22.29 -0.02
N PHE A 252 -29.22 22.32 1.16
CA PHE A 252 -28.78 21.61 2.36
C PHE A 252 -29.88 20.71 2.89
N GLU A 253 -29.52 19.47 3.18
CA GLU A 253 -30.34 18.50 3.87
C GLU A 253 -29.46 17.63 4.77
N GLY A 254 -30.07 16.79 5.60
CA GLY A 254 -29.31 15.96 6.53
C GLY A 254 -30.09 15.51 7.75
N ASP A 255 -29.36 15.01 8.73
CA ASP A 255 -29.86 14.54 10.02
C ASP A 255 -30.62 15.64 10.79
N ALA A 256 -31.63 15.26 11.56
CA ALA A 256 -32.35 16.19 12.41
C ALA A 256 -31.38 16.95 13.36
N GLY A 257 -31.43 18.27 13.31
CA GLY A 257 -30.60 19.15 14.14
C GLY A 257 -29.21 19.47 13.57
N PHE A 258 -28.92 19.17 12.30
CA PHE A 258 -27.66 19.60 11.69
C PHE A 258 -27.51 21.13 11.74
N LYS A 259 -26.31 21.63 12.07
CA LYS A 259 -26.02 23.08 12.09
C LYS A 259 -25.33 23.47 10.79
N LEU A 260 -25.62 24.69 10.34
CA LEU A 260 -25.14 25.17 9.05
C LEU A 260 -23.62 25.22 8.98
N GLY A 261 -22.97 25.93 9.89
CA GLY A 261 -21.52 26.09 9.83
C GLY A 261 -20.90 26.71 11.06
N ARG A 262 -19.56 26.72 11.10
CA ARG A 262 -18.77 27.39 12.12
C ARG A 262 -17.42 27.82 11.57
N PHE A 263 -16.70 28.65 12.31
CA PHE A 263 -15.33 29.04 11.97
C PHE A 263 -14.47 29.18 13.22
N HIS A 264 -13.19 28.82 13.10
CA HIS A 264 -12.19 28.82 14.18
C HIS A 264 -11.11 29.90 13.99
N ARG A 265 -11.16 30.56 12.84
CA ARG A 265 -10.21 31.53 12.31
C ARG A 265 -10.99 32.60 11.57
N GLU A 266 -10.34 33.71 11.23
CA GLU A 266 -10.94 34.72 10.37
C GLU A 266 -11.54 34.09 9.11
N ALA A 267 -12.81 34.39 8.86
CA ALA A 267 -13.58 33.78 7.79
C ALA A 267 -14.63 34.75 7.28
N GLN A 268 -15.00 34.58 6.01
CA GLN A 268 -16.05 35.35 5.37
C GLN A 268 -16.94 34.43 4.53
N PHE A 269 -18.25 34.49 4.77
CA PHE A 269 -19.24 33.61 4.15
C PHE A 269 -20.30 34.44 3.43
N TYR A 270 -20.68 34.00 2.24
CA TYR A 270 -21.87 34.50 1.53
C TYR A 270 -22.74 33.32 1.13
N LEU A 271 -23.98 33.31 1.60
CA LEU A 271 -25.00 32.34 1.17
C LEU A 271 -26.10 33.09 0.43
N VAL A 272 -26.26 32.78 -0.85
CA VAL A 272 -27.15 33.51 -1.75
C VAL A 272 -28.07 32.52 -2.47
N ASN A 273 -29.38 32.68 -2.34
CA ASN A 273 -30.38 31.79 -2.94
C ASN A 273 -30.27 30.32 -2.48
N CYS A 274 -29.79 30.06 -1.27
CA CYS A 274 -29.68 28.69 -0.77
C CYS A 274 -31.00 28.19 -0.19
N THR A 275 -31.22 26.88 -0.28
CA THR A 275 -32.38 26.21 0.32
C THR A 275 -31.94 25.22 1.40
N PHE A 276 -32.74 25.10 2.46
CA PHE A 276 -32.43 24.27 3.62
C PHE A 276 -33.62 23.39 3.98
N SER A 277 -33.37 22.14 4.36
CA SER A 277 -34.42 21.24 4.82
C SER A 277 -34.95 21.63 6.21
N GLU A 278 -36.12 21.10 6.57
CA GLU A 278 -36.73 21.32 7.88
C GLU A 278 -35.90 20.75 9.05
N ASN A 279 -34.95 19.87 8.74
CA ASN A 279 -34.06 19.26 9.73
C ASN A 279 -32.95 20.20 10.20
N MET A 280 -32.71 21.34 9.53
CA MET A 280 -31.67 22.29 9.93
C MET A 280 -32.00 22.93 11.27
N ALA A 281 -31.04 22.94 12.20
CA ALA A 281 -31.15 23.62 13.49
C ALA A 281 -31.18 25.15 13.36
N ASP A 282 -31.82 25.81 14.32
CA ASP A 282 -31.74 27.27 14.49
C ASP A 282 -30.37 27.67 15.04
N ALA A 283 -29.37 27.62 14.17
CA ALA A 283 -27.99 27.93 14.49
C ALA A 283 -27.31 28.66 13.32
N ASP A 284 -27.18 29.97 13.47
CA ASP A 284 -26.37 30.84 12.59
C ASP A 284 -24.92 30.32 12.51
N ILE A 285 -24.16 30.69 11.47
CA ILE A 285 -22.75 30.36 11.37
C ILE A 285 -21.98 31.12 12.47
N TYR A 286 -21.37 30.35 13.39
CA TYR A 286 -20.83 30.89 14.63
C TYR A 286 -19.31 30.73 14.76
N TRP A 287 -18.71 31.59 15.59
CA TRP A 287 -17.33 31.44 16.01
C TRP A 287 -17.21 30.30 17.02
N ALA A 288 -16.40 29.29 16.72
CA ALA A 288 -16.13 28.17 17.62
C ALA A 288 -14.95 28.49 18.55
N GLN A 289 -15.20 28.40 19.87
CA GLN A 289 -14.25 28.80 20.92
C GLN A 289 -12.99 27.94 21.00
N SER A 290 -13.01 26.73 20.43
CA SER A 290 -11.88 25.79 20.41
C SER A 290 -10.76 26.16 19.42
N GLY A 291 -10.86 27.30 18.73
CA GLY A 291 -10.01 27.67 17.60
C GLY A 291 -8.78 28.50 17.97
N PRO A 292 -7.66 28.39 17.23
CA PRO A 292 -6.40 29.07 17.54
C PRO A 292 -6.31 30.53 17.05
N GLY A 293 -7.36 31.12 16.47
CA GLY A 293 -7.31 32.44 15.83
C GLY A 293 -7.77 33.60 16.73
N ALA A 294 -7.11 34.75 16.65
CA ALA A 294 -7.65 36.00 17.18
C ALA A 294 -8.66 36.62 16.19
N LYS A 295 -9.70 37.28 16.70
CA LYS A 295 -10.68 38.01 15.87
C LYS A 295 -10.06 39.34 15.42
N GLN A 296 -10.01 39.58 14.12
CA GLN A 296 -9.39 40.76 13.48
C GLN A 296 -10.40 41.61 12.71
N TRP A 297 -11.28 40.99 11.90
CA TRP A 297 -12.16 41.73 10.97
C TRP A 297 -13.65 41.61 11.33
N GLY A 298 -13.94 41.14 12.53
CA GLY A 298 -15.31 40.98 13.04
C GLY A 298 -16.10 39.87 12.34
N ARG A 299 -17.42 39.84 12.57
CA ARG A 299 -18.31 38.85 11.96
C ARG A 299 -18.59 39.19 10.50
N ARG A 300 -18.24 38.30 9.58
CA ARG A 300 -18.39 38.50 8.12
C ARG A 300 -19.19 37.38 7.46
N VAL A 301 -20.41 37.17 7.94
CA VAL A 301 -21.32 36.13 7.43
C VAL A 301 -22.56 36.80 6.88
N TYR A 302 -22.82 36.60 5.59
CA TYR A 302 -23.85 37.31 4.87
C TYR A 302 -24.85 36.38 4.17
N TYR A 303 -26.12 36.77 4.23
CA TYR A 303 -27.26 36.02 3.74
C TYR A 303 -28.07 36.88 2.76
N HIS A 304 -28.58 36.24 1.70
CA HIS A 304 -29.52 36.86 0.79
C HIS A 304 -30.44 35.82 0.15
N ASN A 305 -31.75 36.02 0.30
CA ASN A 305 -32.78 35.21 -0.36
C ASN A 305 -32.63 33.71 -0.07
N ASN A 306 -32.36 33.37 1.18
CA ASN A 306 -32.20 32.00 1.65
C ASN A 306 -33.51 31.50 2.24
N HIS A 307 -33.89 30.26 1.96
CA HIS A 307 -35.17 29.71 2.39
C HIS A 307 -35.06 28.33 3.02
N ARG A 308 -35.75 28.12 4.14
CA ARG A 308 -35.84 26.83 4.82
C ARG A 308 -37.26 26.28 4.68
N LYS A 309 -37.35 24.98 4.38
CA LYS A 309 -38.62 24.25 4.46
C LYS A 309 -39.13 24.28 5.90
N GLY A 310 -40.37 24.73 6.09
CA GLY A 310 -40.96 24.87 7.44
C GLY A 310 -40.65 26.22 8.11
N GLY A 311 -40.25 27.23 7.35
CA GLY A 311 -40.09 28.61 7.83
C GLY A 311 -38.62 29.03 8.00
N ASP A 312 -38.34 30.29 7.65
CA ASP A 312 -37.02 30.89 7.70
C ASP A 312 -36.67 31.34 9.13
N TYR A 313 -35.43 31.09 9.54
CA TYR A 313 -34.91 31.62 10.80
C TYR A 313 -34.62 33.12 10.68
N ALA A 314 -34.73 33.87 11.78
CA ALA A 314 -34.56 35.32 11.77
C ALA A 314 -33.21 35.78 11.18
N TRP A 315 -32.14 35.01 11.41
CA TRP A 315 -30.80 35.30 10.93
C TRP A 315 -30.59 35.07 9.42
N PHE A 316 -31.56 34.51 8.69
CA PHE A 316 -31.55 34.48 7.21
C PHE A 316 -31.78 35.86 6.58
N SER A 317 -32.23 36.84 7.36
CA SER A 317 -32.52 38.19 6.90
C SER A 317 -31.40 38.76 6.04
N ASN A 318 -31.78 39.40 4.93
CA ASN A 318 -30.82 40.01 4.02
C ASN A 318 -29.96 41.04 4.75
N ASN A 319 -28.65 40.81 4.79
CA ASN A 319 -27.70 41.67 5.47
C ASN A 319 -26.53 42.09 4.56
N LEU A 320 -26.65 41.93 3.24
CA LEU A 320 -25.59 42.29 2.28
C LEU A 320 -25.19 43.77 2.34
N SER A 321 -26.08 44.66 2.79
CA SER A 321 -25.77 46.08 3.02
C SER A 321 -24.73 46.31 4.10
N SER A 322 -24.58 45.38 5.05
CA SER A 322 -23.55 45.43 6.11
C SER A 322 -22.19 44.92 5.64
N ALA A 323 -22.13 44.25 4.49
CA ALA A 323 -20.87 43.78 3.94
C ALA A 323 -20.04 44.94 3.37
N LYS A 324 -18.71 44.79 3.41
CA LYS A 324 -17.78 45.73 2.78
C LYS A 324 -18.16 45.96 1.31
N ASN A 325 -18.32 47.23 0.93
CA ASN A 325 -18.77 47.68 -0.40
C ASN A 325 -20.21 47.29 -0.81
N ALA A 326 -21.04 46.76 0.12
CA ALA A 326 -22.45 46.43 -0.08
C ALA A 326 -22.75 45.76 -1.44
N PRO A 327 -22.16 44.59 -1.75
CA PRO A 327 -22.24 43.98 -3.07
C PRO A 327 -23.70 43.64 -3.41
N LYS A 328 -24.14 44.05 -4.61
CA LYS A 328 -25.45 43.66 -5.13
C LYS A 328 -25.50 42.14 -5.36
N PRO A 329 -26.60 41.43 -5.04
CA PRO A 329 -26.70 39.97 -5.19
C PRO A 329 -26.29 39.43 -6.57
N ARG A 330 -26.65 40.15 -7.64
CA ARG A 330 -26.30 39.80 -9.03
C ARG A 330 -24.79 39.84 -9.32
N LYS A 331 -24.01 40.55 -8.51
CA LYS A 331 -22.55 40.67 -8.65
C LYS A 331 -21.79 39.60 -7.88
N ILE A 332 -22.43 38.91 -6.93
CA ILE A 332 -21.83 37.84 -6.13
C ILE A 332 -21.73 36.56 -6.98
N ASN A 333 -20.69 36.47 -7.80
CA ASN A 333 -20.42 35.34 -8.70
C ASN A 333 -18.95 34.89 -8.55
N ALA A 334 -18.54 33.87 -9.32
CA ALA A 334 -17.17 33.36 -9.29
C ALA A 334 -16.12 34.47 -9.50
N ASP A 335 -16.30 35.31 -10.52
CA ASP A 335 -15.36 36.40 -10.85
C ASP A 335 -15.18 37.39 -9.69
N TRP A 336 -16.28 37.80 -9.06
CA TRP A 336 -16.25 38.67 -7.88
C TRP A 336 -15.64 37.97 -6.67
N THR A 337 -15.90 36.67 -6.52
CA THR A 337 -15.36 35.87 -5.42
C THR A 337 -13.84 35.85 -5.49
N PHE A 338 -13.28 35.53 -6.65
CA PHE A 338 -11.84 35.47 -6.85
C PHE A 338 -11.17 36.84 -7.06
N GLY A 339 -11.95 37.92 -7.16
CA GLY A 339 -11.43 39.29 -7.17
C GLY A 339 -10.45 39.57 -8.31
N GLY A 340 -10.66 38.95 -9.47
CA GLY A 340 -9.77 39.06 -10.64
C GLY A 340 -8.49 38.23 -10.60
N ARG A 341 -8.28 37.42 -9.55
CA ARG A 341 -7.16 36.45 -9.47
C ARG A 341 -7.38 35.24 -10.37
N TRP A 342 -8.64 34.93 -10.68
CA TRP A 342 -9.00 33.82 -11.56
C TRP A 342 -10.43 33.97 -12.10
N TYR A 343 -10.63 33.45 -13.32
CA TYR A 343 -11.89 33.51 -14.04
C TYR A 343 -12.27 32.12 -14.57
N PRO A 344 -12.78 31.21 -13.72
CA PRO A 344 -12.96 29.79 -14.05
C PRO A 344 -14.01 29.54 -15.13
N LYS A 345 -14.94 30.48 -15.35
CA LYS A 345 -15.99 30.37 -16.37
C LYS A 345 -15.52 30.87 -17.73
N SER A 346 -14.96 32.07 -17.78
CA SER A 346 -14.54 32.70 -19.04
C SER A 346 -13.15 32.32 -19.50
N GLY A 347 -12.28 31.80 -18.61
CA GLY A 347 -10.89 31.46 -18.94
C GLY A 347 -9.97 32.65 -19.25
N LYS A 348 -10.48 33.89 -19.20
CA LYS A 348 -9.69 35.10 -19.45
C LYS A 348 -8.53 35.25 -18.46
N PRO A 349 -7.43 35.93 -18.85
CA PRO A 349 -6.26 36.12 -17.98
C PRO A 349 -6.62 36.79 -16.66
N ALA A 350 -5.91 36.39 -15.60
CA ALA A 350 -6.01 37.04 -14.29
C ALA A 350 -5.55 38.50 -14.39
N THR A 351 -6.24 39.39 -13.70
CA THR A 351 -5.92 40.83 -13.61
C THR A 351 -5.25 41.18 -12.28
N VAL A 352 -5.26 40.25 -11.32
CA VAL A 352 -4.59 40.39 -10.03
C VAL A 352 -3.65 39.20 -9.87
N PRO A 353 -2.35 39.42 -9.57
CA PRO A 353 -1.43 38.33 -9.33
C PRO A 353 -1.82 37.55 -8.06
N LEU A 354 -1.64 36.24 -8.10
CA LEU A 354 -1.84 35.39 -6.93
C LEU A 354 -0.58 35.43 -6.06
N LYS A 355 -0.75 35.53 -4.73
CA LYS A 355 0.36 35.38 -3.80
C LYS A 355 0.97 33.97 -3.96
N PRO A 356 2.29 33.80 -3.82
CA PRO A 356 2.88 32.48 -3.75
C PRO A 356 2.32 31.71 -2.55
N SER A 357 2.05 30.41 -2.72
CA SER A 357 1.71 29.53 -1.60
C SER A 357 2.87 29.48 -0.62
N ASN A 358 2.62 29.67 0.68
CA ASN A 358 3.66 29.46 1.68
C ASN A 358 3.90 27.95 1.86
N LEU A 359 4.98 27.44 1.28
CA LEU A 359 5.37 26.03 1.40
C LEU A 359 5.96 25.71 2.80
N GLY A 360 6.20 26.73 3.64
CA GLY A 360 6.57 26.57 5.05
C GLY A 360 8.02 26.17 5.35
N GLY A 361 8.97 26.46 4.43
CA GLY A 361 10.39 26.08 4.54
C GLY A 361 10.84 25.14 3.42
N PRO A 362 12.03 24.49 3.50
CA PRO A 362 12.35 23.35 2.62
C PRO A 362 11.21 22.34 2.72
N ASP A 363 10.83 21.72 1.60
CA ASP A 363 9.70 20.80 1.52
C ASP A 363 9.82 19.71 2.60
N LYS A 364 9.18 19.93 3.75
CA LYS A 364 9.13 19.01 4.89
C LYS A 364 8.40 17.71 4.53
N TYR A 365 7.80 17.67 3.34
CA TYR A 365 7.13 16.53 2.76
C TYR A 365 7.88 15.91 1.56
N SER A 366 9.12 16.34 1.30
CA SER A 366 10.02 15.74 0.30
C SER A 366 10.67 14.44 0.77
N THR A 367 10.74 14.24 2.10
CA THR A 367 11.28 13.04 2.76
C THR A 367 10.21 12.03 3.18
N ALA A 368 8.92 12.36 3.03
CA ALA A 368 7.84 11.38 3.19
C ALA A 368 7.91 10.38 2.02
N PRO A 369 7.77 9.07 2.25
CA PRO A 369 7.81 8.09 1.19
C PRO A 369 6.70 8.41 0.19
N LYS A 370 7.08 8.97 -0.97
CA LYS A 370 6.18 9.09 -2.09
C LYS A 370 5.90 7.65 -2.54
N PRO A 371 4.64 7.24 -2.77
CA PRO A 371 4.39 6.01 -3.47
C PRO A 371 5.05 6.15 -4.84
N GLU A 372 6.18 5.45 -5.07
CA GLU A 372 6.89 5.55 -6.33
C GLU A 372 5.97 5.10 -7.46
N ALA A 373 5.66 6.08 -8.31
CA ALA A 373 5.23 5.88 -9.66
C ALA A 373 6.28 5.07 -10.40
N THR A 374 5.92 3.87 -10.86
CA THR A 374 6.55 3.27 -12.04
C THR A 374 6.33 4.19 -13.23
N ALA A 375 7.22 5.16 -13.40
CA ALA A 375 7.38 5.89 -14.63
C ALA A 375 8.09 4.96 -15.62
N ILE A 376 7.31 4.41 -16.55
CA ILE A 376 7.84 4.04 -17.87
C ILE A 376 8.11 5.36 -18.56
N ALA A 377 9.36 5.82 -18.52
CA ALA A 377 9.79 6.93 -19.35
C ALA A 377 9.88 6.44 -20.81
N SER A 378 8.91 6.86 -21.61
CA SER A 378 9.14 7.14 -23.03
C SER A 378 9.63 8.58 -23.12
N THR A 379 10.90 8.76 -23.48
CA THR A 379 11.43 10.04 -23.98
C THR A 379 11.86 9.82 -25.43
N ALA A 380 11.26 10.58 -26.34
CA ALA A 380 11.74 10.78 -27.71
C ALA A 380 12.81 11.91 -27.73
N ASN A 381 13.80 11.99 -28.63
CA ASN A 381 14.32 11.15 -29.73
C ASN A 381 15.66 11.80 -30.12
N PRO A 382 16.81 11.10 -30.29
CA PRO A 382 17.12 10.43 -31.57
C PRO A 382 17.96 9.14 -31.40
N THR A 383 17.97 8.30 -32.45
CA THR A 383 18.52 6.92 -32.53
C THR A 383 17.54 5.86 -31.95
N PRO A 384 17.18 4.79 -32.68
CA PRO A 384 16.18 3.85 -32.20
C PRO A 384 16.71 3.09 -30.98
N ALA A 385 16.31 3.49 -29.79
CA ALA A 385 16.50 2.69 -28.59
C ALA A 385 15.55 1.49 -28.67
N LEU A 386 16.11 0.28 -28.71
CA LEU A 386 15.39 -0.98 -28.71
C LEU A 386 14.36 -1.01 -27.57
N ALA A 387 13.14 -1.46 -27.85
CA ALA A 387 12.12 -1.71 -26.83
C ALA A 387 12.73 -2.47 -25.63
N PRO A 388 12.38 -2.13 -24.37
CA PRO A 388 12.95 -2.80 -23.21
C PRO A 388 12.75 -4.32 -23.37
N LYS A 389 13.85 -5.05 -23.21
CA LYS A 389 13.86 -6.50 -23.44
C LYS A 389 12.83 -7.14 -22.51
N VAL A 390 11.87 -7.86 -23.08
CA VAL A 390 10.84 -8.53 -22.29
C VAL A 390 11.36 -9.91 -21.85
N ASP A 391 11.02 -10.31 -20.62
CA ASP A 391 11.28 -11.63 -20.09
C ASP A 391 9.93 -12.33 -19.93
N SER A 392 9.70 -13.37 -20.74
CA SER A 392 8.39 -13.99 -20.82
C SER A 392 7.93 -14.62 -19.49
N VAL A 393 8.87 -15.07 -18.66
CA VAL A 393 8.57 -15.66 -17.35
C VAL A 393 8.21 -14.54 -16.38
N ALA A 394 8.95 -13.44 -16.40
CA ALA A 394 8.66 -12.26 -15.59
C ALA A 394 7.27 -11.69 -15.92
N GLU A 395 6.90 -11.60 -17.20
CA GLU A 395 5.55 -11.17 -17.61
C GLU A 395 4.44 -12.05 -17.02
N ARG A 396 4.63 -13.38 -17.01
CA ARG A 396 3.69 -14.29 -16.36
C ARG A 396 3.66 -14.10 -14.85
N MET A 397 4.81 -13.88 -14.20
CA MET A 397 4.84 -13.57 -12.77
C MET A 397 4.07 -12.27 -12.47
N LEU A 398 4.13 -11.24 -13.31
CA LEU A 398 3.31 -10.04 -13.13
C LEU A 398 1.81 -10.34 -13.13
N LEU A 399 1.34 -11.24 -14.00
CA LEU A 399 -0.07 -11.62 -14.10
C LEU A 399 -0.58 -12.32 -12.84
N TYR A 400 0.23 -13.21 -12.26
CA TYR A 400 -0.15 -13.98 -11.06
C TYR A 400 -0.04 -13.19 -9.75
N GLN A 401 0.56 -11.99 -9.74
CA GLN A 401 0.72 -11.22 -8.52
C GLN A 401 -0.65 -10.77 -7.98
N ARG A 402 -0.95 -11.11 -6.72
CA ARG A 402 -2.18 -10.65 -6.06
C ARG A 402 -2.06 -9.17 -5.70
N THR A 403 -3.21 -8.51 -5.57
CA THR A 403 -3.33 -7.10 -5.14
C THR A 403 -2.65 -6.82 -3.80
N VAL A 404 -2.60 -7.81 -2.89
CA VAL A 404 -1.89 -7.71 -1.61
C VAL A 404 -0.36 -7.71 -1.75
N GLY A 405 0.17 -8.09 -2.92
CA GLY A 405 1.58 -8.03 -3.30
C GLY A 405 2.29 -9.39 -3.38
N GLY A 406 1.74 -10.43 -2.76
CA GLY A 406 2.28 -11.80 -2.82
C GLY A 406 1.75 -12.62 -4.00
N TRP A 407 2.22 -13.86 -4.10
CA TRP A 407 1.83 -14.79 -5.17
C TRP A 407 1.15 -16.04 -4.62
N PRO A 408 0.16 -16.59 -5.35
CA PRO A 408 -0.38 -17.90 -5.06
C PRO A 408 0.61 -18.99 -5.48
N LYS A 409 0.58 -20.15 -4.80
CA LYS A 409 1.27 -21.36 -5.28
C LYS A 409 0.42 -22.18 -6.24
N MET A 410 -0.90 -22.01 -6.19
CA MET A 410 -1.89 -22.74 -6.98
C MET A 410 -3.07 -21.82 -7.31
N VAL A 411 -3.66 -22.00 -8.49
CA VAL A 411 -4.91 -21.36 -8.92
C VAL A 411 -5.85 -22.48 -9.38
N ASN A 412 -7.09 -22.51 -8.87
CA ASN A 412 -8.08 -23.56 -9.17
C ASN A 412 -7.52 -25.00 -9.01
N ASN A 413 -6.75 -25.24 -7.94
CA ASN A 413 -6.05 -26.50 -7.65
C ASN A 413 -4.95 -26.89 -8.66
N ILE A 414 -4.60 -26.01 -9.60
CA ILE A 414 -3.50 -26.20 -10.54
C ILE A 414 -2.28 -25.45 -10.01
N LYS A 415 -1.13 -26.12 -9.95
CA LYS A 415 0.14 -25.50 -9.55
C LYS A 415 0.51 -24.40 -10.55
N VAL A 416 0.88 -23.23 -10.03
CA VAL A 416 1.36 -22.14 -10.88
C VAL A 416 2.68 -22.55 -11.53
N LYS A 417 2.73 -22.41 -12.85
CA LYS A 417 3.87 -22.74 -13.70
C LYS A 417 4.14 -21.58 -14.64
N TYR A 418 5.32 -20.98 -14.53
CA TYR A 418 5.69 -19.81 -15.33
C TYR A 418 6.47 -20.17 -16.61
N ASP A 419 6.68 -21.45 -16.89
CA ASP A 419 7.30 -21.95 -18.13
C ASP A 419 6.26 -22.24 -19.22
N HIS A 420 4.98 -22.30 -18.88
CA HIS A 420 3.90 -22.47 -19.84
C HIS A 420 3.23 -21.12 -20.19
N PRO A 421 3.08 -20.77 -21.49
CA PRO A 421 2.31 -19.61 -21.90
C PRO A 421 0.83 -19.79 -21.56
N LEU A 422 0.15 -18.68 -21.24
CA LEU A 422 -1.29 -18.65 -21.01
C LEU A 422 -2.02 -18.26 -22.30
N THR A 423 -3.19 -18.83 -22.53
CA THR A 423 -4.13 -18.32 -23.53
C THR A 423 -4.69 -16.97 -23.09
N VAL A 424 -5.24 -16.19 -24.02
CA VAL A 424 -5.86 -14.88 -23.71
C VAL A 424 -6.96 -15.00 -22.64
N ALA A 425 -7.73 -16.09 -22.66
CA ALA A 425 -8.77 -16.36 -21.67
C ALA A 425 -8.17 -16.67 -20.28
N GLU A 426 -7.10 -17.47 -20.22
CA GLU A 426 -6.41 -17.77 -18.96
C GLU A 426 -5.70 -16.54 -18.39
N GLU A 427 -5.14 -15.66 -19.23
CA GLU A 427 -4.60 -14.38 -18.78
C GLU A 427 -5.68 -13.50 -18.17
N ALA A 428 -6.85 -13.40 -18.82
CA ALA A 428 -7.99 -12.62 -18.30
C ALA A 428 -8.45 -13.18 -16.95
N ALA A 429 -8.68 -14.49 -16.86
CA ALA A 429 -9.07 -15.15 -15.61
C ALA A 429 -8.01 -14.99 -14.50
N THR A 430 -6.73 -15.07 -14.85
CA THR A 430 -5.64 -14.86 -13.88
C THR A 430 -5.63 -13.43 -13.34
N ARG A 431 -5.92 -12.43 -14.19
CA ARG A 431 -6.05 -11.03 -13.76
C ARG A 431 -7.28 -10.81 -12.88
N ASP A 432 -8.40 -11.47 -13.18
CA ASP A 432 -9.63 -11.40 -12.36
C ASP A 432 -9.42 -11.97 -10.95
N ASP A 433 -8.53 -12.95 -10.82
CA ASP A 433 -8.11 -13.54 -9.55
C ASP A 433 -7.20 -12.62 -8.69
N ALA A 434 -6.82 -11.43 -9.16
CA ALA A 434 -5.87 -10.56 -8.44
C ALA A 434 -6.37 -10.15 -7.03
N GLY A 435 -7.68 -10.14 -6.79
CA GLY A 435 -8.28 -9.84 -5.49
C GLY A 435 -8.27 -10.99 -4.47
N ARG A 436 -7.83 -12.19 -4.85
CA ARG A 436 -7.87 -13.36 -3.96
C ARG A 436 -6.92 -13.26 -2.78
N ASN A 437 -7.31 -13.88 -1.68
CA ASN A 437 -6.55 -13.93 -0.42
C ASN A 437 -5.57 -15.11 -0.33
N ASP A 438 -5.27 -15.77 -1.45
CA ASP A 438 -4.51 -17.02 -1.55
C ASP A 438 -3.00 -16.85 -1.74
N ALA A 439 -2.48 -15.63 -1.56
CA ALA A 439 -1.05 -15.36 -1.56
C ALA A 439 -0.34 -16.07 -0.40
N THR A 440 0.85 -16.60 -0.66
CA THR A 440 1.56 -17.48 0.27
C THR A 440 3.07 -17.43 0.10
N ILE A 441 3.77 -17.86 1.15
CA ILE A 441 5.22 -18.14 1.13
C ILE A 441 5.54 -19.64 1.07
N ASP A 442 4.50 -20.47 0.98
CA ASP A 442 4.62 -21.92 0.88
C ASP A 442 5.14 -22.36 -0.50
N ASN A 443 5.91 -23.44 -0.56
CA ASN A 443 6.51 -23.95 -1.81
C ASN A 443 7.24 -22.86 -2.63
N GLU A 444 7.99 -22.01 -1.94
CA GLU A 444 8.79 -20.91 -2.49
C GLU A 444 8.00 -19.77 -3.13
N ALA A 445 6.66 -19.84 -3.12
CA ALA A 445 5.83 -18.77 -3.64
C ALA A 445 6.17 -17.45 -2.96
N THR A 446 5.97 -16.35 -3.68
CA THR A 446 6.39 -14.99 -3.34
C THR A 446 7.92 -14.80 -3.31
N THR A 447 8.67 -15.64 -2.57
CA THR A 447 10.12 -15.47 -2.44
C THR A 447 10.89 -15.75 -3.73
N ARG A 448 10.44 -16.75 -4.52
CA ARG A 448 11.00 -17.05 -5.85
C ARG A 448 10.72 -15.91 -6.82
N GLU A 449 9.48 -15.43 -6.86
CA GLU A 449 9.02 -14.39 -7.77
C GLU A 449 9.76 -13.07 -7.50
N ILE A 450 9.93 -12.68 -6.24
CA ILE A 450 10.73 -11.48 -5.87
C ILE A 450 12.14 -11.57 -6.45
N ARG A 451 12.84 -12.70 -6.23
CA ARG A 451 14.21 -12.88 -6.71
C ARG A 451 14.29 -12.92 -8.23
N TYR A 452 13.36 -13.63 -8.87
CA TYR A 452 13.32 -13.72 -10.33
C TYR A 452 13.08 -12.35 -10.95
N LEU A 453 12.09 -11.60 -10.46
CA LEU A 453 11.74 -10.28 -10.97
C LEU A 453 12.86 -9.25 -10.75
N ALA A 454 13.56 -9.29 -9.60
CA ALA A 454 14.74 -8.46 -9.38
C ALA A 454 15.88 -8.80 -10.36
N GLY A 455 16.12 -10.09 -10.62
CA GLY A 455 17.09 -10.54 -11.62
C GLY A 455 16.69 -10.17 -13.05
N ALA A 456 15.41 -10.32 -13.40
CA ALA A 456 14.85 -9.94 -14.69
C ALA A 456 14.98 -8.44 -14.91
N TYR A 457 14.72 -7.62 -13.88
CA TYR A 457 14.95 -6.18 -13.93
C TYR A 457 16.43 -5.87 -14.23
N LYS A 458 17.37 -6.51 -13.52
CA LYS A 458 18.81 -6.33 -13.76
C LYS A 458 19.22 -6.71 -15.20
N ALA A 459 18.59 -7.72 -15.78
CA ALA A 459 18.88 -8.19 -17.14
C ALA A 459 18.22 -7.36 -18.25
N THR A 460 17.12 -6.66 -17.96
CA THR A 460 16.27 -6.04 -18.98
C THR A 460 16.10 -4.52 -18.85
N GLY A 461 16.33 -3.97 -17.66
CA GLY A 461 15.98 -2.60 -17.31
C GLY A 461 14.46 -2.35 -17.14
N ASN A 462 13.61 -3.39 -17.22
CA ASN A 462 12.16 -3.21 -17.18
C ASN A 462 11.67 -2.91 -15.75
N ALA A 463 11.32 -1.64 -15.51
CA ALA A 463 10.90 -1.14 -14.20
C ALA A 463 9.64 -1.82 -13.62
N THR A 464 8.80 -2.46 -14.44
CA THR A 464 7.63 -3.20 -13.93
C THR A 464 8.04 -4.41 -13.09
N TYR A 465 9.14 -5.08 -13.45
CA TYR A 465 9.66 -6.21 -12.67
C TYR A 465 10.21 -5.76 -11.32
N LYS A 466 10.97 -4.65 -11.29
CA LYS A 466 11.45 -4.03 -10.04
C LYS A 466 10.27 -3.73 -9.11
N ALA A 467 9.25 -3.05 -9.62
CA ALA A 467 8.09 -2.67 -8.83
C ALA A 467 7.28 -3.86 -8.32
N ALA A 468 7.15 -4.93 -9.12
CA ALA A 468 6.50 -6.15 -8.67
C ALA A 468 7.32 -6.86 -7.58
N ALA A 469 8.66 -6.93 -7.72
CA ALA A 469 9.54 -7.45 -6.68
C ALA A 469 9.41 -6.65 -5.37
N GLU A 470 9.38 -5.32 -5.45
CA GLU A 470 9.20 -4.41 -4.31
C GLU A 470 7.83 -4.57 -3.63
N LYS A 471 6.76 -4.76 -4.41
CA LYS A 471 5.44 -5.12 -3.87
C LYS A 471 5.47 -6.46 -3.14
N GLY A 472 6.20 -7.44 -3.65
CA GLY A 472 6.46 -8.71 -2.96
C GLY A 472 7.20 -8.53 -1.64
N ILE A 473 8.24 -7.70 -1.61
CA ILE A 473 8.98 -7.38 -0.38
C ILE A 473 8.06 -6.69 0.63
N CYS A 474 7.24 -5.74 0.20
CA CYS A 474 6.24 -5.09 1.04
C CYS A 474 5.21 -6.07 1.58
N TYR A 475 4.80 -7.07 0.79
CA TYR A 475 3.95 -8.16 1.25
C TYR A 475 4.63 -8.96 2.37
N LEU A 476 5.90 -9.31 2.24
CA LEU A 476 6.66 -9.99 3.30
C LEU A 476 6.73 -9.15 4.58
N LEU A 477 6.92 -7.84 4.46
CA LEU A 477 6.93 -6.92 5.61
C LEU A 477 5.55 -6.86 6.31
N ARG A 478 4.46 -6.80 5.54
CA ARG A 478 3.09 -6.74 6.08
C ARG A 478 2.62 -8.04 6.71
N MET A 479 3.00 -9.18 6.14
CA MET A 479 2.58 -10.48 6.67
C MET A 479 3.29 -10.86 7.97
N GLN A 480 4.43 -10.23 8.28
CA GLN A 480 5.17 -10.54 9.49
C GLN A 480 4.31 -10.18 10.71
N GLN A 481 4.10 -11.16 11.58
CA GLN A 481 3.34 -11.00 12.80
C GLN A 481 4.10 -10.14 13.81
N ARG A 482 3.37 -9.56 14.77
CA ARG A 482 3.95 -8.77 15.87
C ARG A 482 5.01 -9.54 16.66
N THR A 483 4.87 -10.86 16.77
CA THR A 483 5.83 -11.75 17.43
C THR A 483 7.09 -12.02 16.63
N GLY A 484 7.16 -11.55 15.37
CA GLY A 484 8.28 -11.71 14.44
C GLY A 484 8.16 -12.92 13.52
N GLY A 485 7.17 -13.79 13.76
CA GLY A 485 6.88 -14.97 12.95
C GLY A 485 6.22 -14.63 11.61
N PHE A 486 6.23 -15.60 10.70
CA PHE A 486 5.59 -15.49 9.40
C PHE A 486 4.51 -16.56 9.26
N PRO A 487 3.26 -16.18 8.95
CA PRO A 487 2.21 -17.13 8.60
C PRO A 487 2.51 -17.80 7.26
N GLN A 488 1.87 -18.94 6.99
CA GLN A 488 2.01 -19.61 5.69
C GLN A 488 1.31 -18.81 4.57
N TYR A 489 0.13 -18.25 4.85
CA TYR A 489 -0.64 -17.41 3.93
C TYR A 489 -0.92 -16.04 4.53
N TYR A 490 -1.16 -15.04 3.67
CA TYR A 490 -1.65 -13.73 4.09
C TYR A 490 -2.44 -13.10 2.94
N PRO A 491 -3.65 -12.54 3.18
CA PRO A 491 -4.30 -12.34 4.47
C PRO A 491 -5.15 -13.54 4.97
N ASP A 492 -5.18 -14.66 4.25
CA ASP A 492 -5.90 -15.86 4.70
C ASP A 492 -5.26 -16.44 5.98
N SER A 493 -6.03 -16.43 7.06
CA SER A 493 -5.66 -16.92 8.39
C SER A 493 -6.36 -18.22 8.77
N SER A 494 -7.10 -18.85 7.84
CA SER A 494 -7.87 -20.06 8.12
C SER A 494 -6.99 -21.26 8.47
N SER A 495 -7.51 -22.15 9.33
CA SER A 495 -6.84 -23.41 9.71
C SER A 495 -5.40 -23.16 10.20
N TYR A 496 -4.43 -24.02 9.85
CA TYR A 496 -3.03 -23.88 10.24
C TYR A 496 -2.26 -22.75 9.52
N ARG A 497 -2.91 -22.02 8.60
CA ARG A 497 -2.21 -21.05 7.73
C ARG A 497 -1.70 -19.82 8.46
N HIS A 498 -2.26 -19.51 9.62
CA HIS A 498 -1.84 -18.37 10.45
C HIS A 498 -0.66 -18.67 11.38
N TYR A 499 -0.27 -19.94 11.55
CA TYR A 499 0.84 -20.29 12.44
C TYR A 499 2.20 -19.81 11.91
N ILE A 500 3.15 -19.62 12.82
CA ILE A 500 4.56 -19.38 12.47
C ILE A 500 5.06 -20.60 11.69
N THR A 501 5.34 -20.42 10.40
CA THR A 501 5.55 -21.55 9.48
C THR A 501 7.00 -21.65 9.02
N TYR A 502 7.74 -22.60 9.60
CA TYR A 502 9.05 -23.01 9.09
C TYR A 502 8.97 -24.06 7.99
N ASN A 503 7.86 -24.80 7.90
CA ASN A 503 7.64 -25.84 6.91
C ASN A 503 8.03 -25.41 5.49
N ASP A 504 8.73 -26.30 4.79
CA ASP A 504 9.26 -26.06 3.44
C ASP A 504 10.12 -24.77 3.36
N ASN A 505 10.75 -24.43 4.49
CA ASN A 505 11.58 -23.24 4.72
C ASN A 505 10.86 -21.90 4.49
N ALA A 506 9.52 -21.87 4.58
CA ALA A 506 8.71 -20.71 4.22
C ALA A 506 9.17 -19.42 4.93
N MET A 507 9.13 -19.39 6.27
CA MET A 507 9.59 -18.24 7.07
C MET A 507 11.08 -17.93 6.83
N VAL A 508 11.94 -18.95 6.75
CA VAL A 508 13.39 -18.76 6.60
C VAL A 508 13.73 -18.11 5.26
N ARG A 509 13.07 -18.52 4.17
CA ARG A 509 13.25 -17.93 2.84
C ARG A 509 12.74 -16.50 2.78
N ALA A 510 11.58 -16.22 3.40
CA ALA A 510 11.07 -14.86 3.52
C ALA A 510 12.07 -13.96 4.26
N LEU A 511 12.59 -14.43 5.40
CA LEU A 511 13.62 -13.71 6.15
C LEU A 511 14.94 -13.56 5.37
N GLN A 512 15.33 -14.53 4.56
CA GLN A 512 16.52 -14.41 3.71
C GLN A 512 16.34 -13.33 2.64
N VAL A 513 15.15 -13.24 2.02
CA VAL A 513 14.85 -12.13 1.09
C VAL A 513 15.00 -10.79 1.80
N LEU A 514 14.39 -10.64 2.99
CA LEU A 514 14.49 -9.39 3.76
C LEU A 514 15.92 -9.09 4.22
N ARG A 515 16.71 -10.11 4.57
CA ARG A 515 18.13 -9.94 4.90
C ARG A 515 18.94 -9.47 3.70
N ASP A 516 18.68 -10.04 2.53
CA ASP A 516 19.33 -9.63 1.29
C ASP A 516 18.96 -8.19 0.90
N VAL A 517 17.71 -7.76 1.13
CA VAL A 517 17.31 -6.35 1.00
C VAL A 517 18.08 -5.48 2.00
N SER A 518 18.10 -5.87 3.27
CA SER A 518 18.79 -5.14 4.35
C SER A 518 20.29 -4.98 4.07
N ARG A 519 20.92 -5.95 3.42
CA ARG A 519 22.35 -5.92 3.09
C ARG A 519 22.63 -5.37 1.69
N ARG A 520 21.59 -5.16 0.88
CA ARG A 520 21.69 -4.84 -0.56
C ARG A 520 22.59 -5.85 -1.29
N THR A 521 22.31 -7.14 -1.11
CA THR A 521 23.09 -8.24 -1.70
C THR A 521 22.19 -9.20 -2.50
N ASN A 522 22.81 -10.18 -3.17
CA ASN A 522 22.12 -11.29 -3.84
C ASN A 522 21.08 -10.85 -4.88
N GLY A 523 21.36 -9.78 -5.62
CA GLY A 523 20.50 -9.26 -6.68
C GLY A 523 19.39 -8.32 -6.16
N LEU A 524 19.33 -8.07 -4.85
CA LEU A 524 18.37 -7.13 -4.25
C LEU A 524 18.98 -5.74 -3.99
N GLU A 525 20.21 -5.48 -4.43
CA GLU A 525 20.76 -4.12 -4.49
C GLU A 525 19.99 -3.18 -5.44
N VAL A 526 19.14 -3.74 -6.30
CA VAL A 526 18.36 -3.02 -7.31
C VAL A 526 17.04 -2.46 -6.77
N VAL A 527 16.59 -2.92 -5.60
CA VAL A 527 15.34 -2.43 -5.00
C VAL A 527 15.56 -1.14 -4.22
N ASP A 528 14.47 -0.42 -4.00
CA ASP A 528 14.45 0.86 -3.30
C ASP A 528 15.15 0.79 -1.93
N ALA A 529 16.05 1.75 -1.68
CA ALA A 529 16.83 1.82 -0.45
C ALA A 529 15.99 2.08 0.81
N SER A 530 14.80 2.66 0.67
CA SER A 530 13.84 2.85 1.76
C SER A 530 13.38 1.52 2.37
N LEU A 531 13.47 0.41 1.63
CA LEU A 531 13.13 -0.94 2.12
C LEU A 531 14.21 -1.54 3.04
N VAL A 532 15.41 -0.97 3.08
CA VAL A 532 16.54 -1.49 3.88
C VAL A 532 16.18 -1.50 5.37
N VAL A 533 15.83 -0.34 5.94
CA VAL A 533 15.51 -0.21 7.38
C VAL A 533 14.36 -1.13 7.83
N PRO A 534 13.17 -1.14 7.19
CA PRO A 534 12.09 -2.02 7.60
C PRO A 534 12.47 -3.50 7.44
N ALA A 535 13.24 -3.86 6.42
CA ALA A 535 13.74 -5.22 6.26
C ALA A 535 14.75 -5.61 7.36
N THR A 536 15.67 -4.72 7.76
CA THR A 536 16.57 -4.91 8.90
C THR A 536 15.79 -5.19 10.18
N GLN A 537 14.77 -4.37 10.47
CA GLN A 537 13.93 -4.52 11.65
C GLN A 537 13.12 -5.83 11.60
N ALA A 538 12.59 -6.19 10.43
CA ALA A 538 11.87 -7.43 10.25
C ALA A 538 12.77 -8.66 10.46
N VAL A 539 14.01 -8.63 9.97
CA VAL A 539 15.01 -9.68 10.22
C VAL A 539 15.31 -9.81 11.71
N ALA A 540 15.49 -8.68 12.42
CA ALA A 540 15.74 -8.71 13.86
C ALA A 540 14.57 -9.35 14.64
N ARG A 541 13.33 -8.98 14.32
CA ARG A 541 12.13 -9.61 14.91
C ARG A 541 12.03 -11.09 14.55
N GLY A 542 12.37 -11.46 13.32
CA GLY A 542 12.40 -12.85 12.87
C GLY A 542 13.40 -13.71 13.64
N ILE A 543 14.61 -13.20 13.87
CA ILE A 543 15.62 -13.87 14.72
C ILE A 543 15.08 -14.01 16.15
N ALA A 544 14.50 -12.96 16.73
CA ALA A 544 13.93 -13.03 18.07
C ALA A 544 12.81 -14.07 18.17
N CYS A 545 11.97 -14.20 17.14
CA CYS A 545 10.96 -15.23 17.03
C CYS A 545 11.58 -16.64 16.99
N ILE A 546 12.58 -16.85 16.13
CA ILE A 546 13.32 -18.12 16.02
C ILE A 546 13.89 -18.55 17.37
N LEU A 547 14.51 -17.63 18.11
CA LEU A 547 15.07 -17.97 19.43
C LEU A 547 13.98 -18.36 20.45
N LYS A 548 12.78 -17.78 20.35
CA LYS A 548 11.64 -18.09 21.24
C LYS A 548 10.93 -19.39 20.88
N THR A 549 10.93 -19.78 19.61
CA THR A 549 10.32 -21.03 19.14
C THR A 549 11.25 -22.24 19.28
N GLN A 550 12.52 -22.05 19.64
CA GLN A 550 13.42 -23.19 19.84
C GLN A 550 12.96 -24.03 21.02
N TYR A 551 12.69 -25.31 20.77
CA TYR A 551 12.07 -26.18 21.76
C TYR A 551 13.05 -26.55 22.88
N VAL A 552 12.56 -26.46 24.13
CA VAL A 552 13.30 -26.85 25.33
C VAL A 552 12.78 -28.21 25.80
N GLN A 553 13.52 -29.27 25.48
CA GLN A 553 13.22 -30.62 25.93
C GLN A 553 13.94 -30.89 27.25
N ARG A 554 13.17 -31.07 28.34
CA ARG A 554 13.70 -31.39 29.68
C ARG A 554 14.84 -30.44 30.12
N GLY A 555 14.64 -29.14 29.92
CA GLY A 555 15.60 -28.08 30.28
C GLY A 555 16.75 -27.87 29.29
N LYS A 556 16.83 -28.66 28.20
CA LYS A 556 17.86 -28.51 27.16
C LYS A 556 17.25 -27.94 25.88
N LEU A 557 17.89 -26.92 25.31
CA LEU A 557 17.53 -26.43 23.97
C LEU A 557 17.81 -27.53 22.93
N THR A 558 16.93 -27.62 21.93
CA THR A 558 17.00 -28.63 20.88
C THR A 558 16.86 -27.97 19.50
N ALA A 559 15.75 -28.23 18.83
CA ALA A 559 15.45 -27.89 17.44
C ALA A 559 14.11 -27.13 17.37
N TRP A 560 13.52 -27.04 16.18
CA TRP A 560 12.24 -26.39 15.93
C TRP A 560 11.23 -27.36 15.34
N CYS A 561 9.95 -27.12 15.59
CA CYS A 561 8.86 -27.74 14.84
C CYS A 561 8.72 -27.10 13.46
N ALA A 562 8.05 -27.80 12.55
CA ALA A 562 7.71 -27.23 11.25
C ALA A 562 6.71 -26.06 11.37
N GLN A 563 5.89 -26.02 12.41
CA GLN A 563 4.97 -24.93 12.72
C GLN A 563 4.90 -24.66 14.22
N HIS A 564 4.75 -23.38 14.59
CA HIS A 564 4.56 -22.94 15.96
C HIS A 564 3.36 -22.01 16.07
N ASP A 565 2.64 -22.11 17.19
CA ASP A 565 1.58 -21.17 17.53
C ASP A 565 2.14 -19.74 17.68
N GLU A 566 1.50 -18.76 17.06
CA GLU A 566 2.00 -17.39 17.00
C GLU A 566 1.91 -16.62 18.31
N LYS A 567 1.20 -17.15 19.30
CA LYS A 567 0.97 -16.52 20.61
C LYS A 567 1.84 -17.17 21.69
N THR A 568 1.86 -18.49 21.73
CA THR A 568 2.52 -19.30 22.76
C THR A 568 3.91 -19.80 22.35
N PHE A 569 4.26 -19.71 21.07
CA PHE A 569 5.48 -20.25 20.47
C PHE A 569 5.64 -21.77 20.57
N GLN A 570 4.61 -22.51 21.01
CA GLN A 570 4.67 -23.96 21.14
C GLN A 570 4.52 -24.66 19.78
N PRO A 571 5.15 -25.84 19.59
CA PRO A 571 4.89 -26.71 18.44
C PRO A 571 3.40 -26.99 18.25
N VAL A 572 2.90 -26.89 17.01
CA VAL A 572 1.50 -27.14 16.67
C VAL A 572 1.36 -28.02 15.44
N LYS A 573 0.18 -28.64 15.32
CA LYS A 573 -0.19 -29.48 14.17
C LYS A 573 -0.49 -28.58 12.96
N ALA A 574 -0.09 -29.02 11.77
CA ALA A 574 -0.57 -28.48 10.50
C ALA A 574 -1.54 -29.44 9.81
N ARG A 575 -1.12 -30.16 8.77
CA ARG A 575 -1.93 -31.19 8.12
C ARG A 575 -2.05 -32.43 9.01
N ALA A 576 -2.95 -33.36 8.64
CA ALA A 576 -3.18 -34.60 9.40
C ALA A 576 -1.89 -35.37 9.71
N PHE A 577 -0.95 -35.37 8.77
CA PHE A 577 0.35 -36.06 8.83
C PHE A 577 1.52 -35.17 9.31
N GLU A 578 1.24 -33.99 9.88
CA GLU A 578 2.24 -33.05 10.39
C GLU A 578 1.92 -32.69 11.85
N LEU A 579 2.25 -33.60 12.76
CA LEU A 579 2.02 -33.45 14.19
C LEU A 579 3.06 -32.52 14.84
N PRO A 580 2.75 -31.94 16.03
CA PRO A 580 3.74 -31.26 16.85
C PRO A 580 4.95 -32.18 17.10
N SER A 581 6.10 -31.80 16.58
CA SER A 581 7.31 -32.63 16.52
C SER A 581 8.55 -31.79 16.27
N LEU A 582 9.74 -32.28 16.58
CA LEU A 582 10.99 -31.62 16.17
C LEU A 582 11.32 -31.98 14.73
N SER A 583 11.60 -30.97 13.91
CA SER A 583 11.87 -31.16 12.49
C SER A 583 13.37 -31.28 12.22
N GLY A 584 13.82 -32.43 11.71
CA GLY A 584 15.21 -32.62 11.27
C GLY A 584 15.55 -31.78 10.04
N MET A 585 14.60 -31.63 9.11
CA MET A 585 14.80 -30.89 7.86
C MET A 585 14.80 -29.37 8.06
N GLU A 586 13.74 -28.82 8.66
CA GLU A 586 13.58 -27.36 8.73
C GLU A 586 14.61 -26.73 9.68
N THR A 587 15.05 -27.47 10.72
CA THR A 587 16.10 -27.03 11.65
C THR A 587 17.40 -26.70 10.94
N VAL A 588 17.77 -27.43 9.88
CA VAL A 588 19.02 -27.18 9.13
C VAL A 588 19.03 -25.76 8.57
N TYR A 589 17.94 -25.33 7.94
CA TYR A 589 17.87 -24.02 7.31
C TYR A 589 17.73 -22.89 8.34
N ILE A 590 17.04 -23.13 9.45
CA ILE A 590 17.00 -22.19 10.58
C ILE A 590 18.43 -21.96 11.11
N VAL A 591 19.18 -23.04 11.34
CA VAL A 591 20.57 -22.96 11.81
C VAL A 591 21.44 -22.22 10.80
N GLN A 592 21.34 -22.52 9.50
CA GLN A 592 22.08 -21.81 8.46
C GLN A 592 21.76 -20.31 8.44
N PHE A 593 20.49 -19.94 8.57
CA PHE A 593 20.07 -18.54 8.65
C PHE A 593 20.61 -17.84 9.91
N LEU A 594 20.60 -18.51 11.07
CA LEU A 594 21.20 -17.96 12.28
C LEU A 594 22.73 -17.80 12.15
N MET A 595 23.41 -18.77 11.54
CA MET A 595 24.86 -18.75 11.31
C MET A 595 25.31 -17.65 10.34
N ASP A 596 24.45 -17.25 9.41
CA ASP A 596 24.67 -16.12 8.50
C ASP A 596 24.51 -14.74 9.20
N THR A 597 24.26 -14.70 10.51
CA THR A 597 24.30 -13.44 11.28
C THR A 597 25.74 -13.00 11.49
N GLU A 598 26.06 -11.76 11.09
CA GLU A 598 27.33 -11.14 11.44
C GLU A 598 27.38 -10.84 12.94
N ASN A 599 28.52 -11.13 13.57
CA ASN A 599 28.74 -10.95 15.01
C ASN A 599 27.61 -11.59 15.85
N PRO A 600 27.40 -12.92 15.74
CA PRO A 600 26.27 -13.60 16.37
C PRO A 600 26.34 -13.44 17.88
N THR A 601 25.22 -13.02 18.47
CA THR A 601 25.08 -12.82 19.92
C THR A 601 25.26 -14.14 20.69
N PRO A 602 25.57 -14.10 22.00
CA PRO A 602 25.65 -15.32 22.82
C PRO A 602 24.37 -16.18 22.75
N ALA A 603 23.19 -15.56 22.65
CA ALA A 603 21.93 -16.27 22.47
C ALA A 603 21.85 -17.02 21.14
N ILE A 604 22.26 -16.40 20.04
CA ILE A 604 22.34 -17.04 18.72
C ILE A 604 23.35 -18.20 18.75
N ARG A 605 24.52 -17.97 19.35
CA ARG A 605 25.56 -19.00 19.46
C ARG A 605 25.09 -20.22 20.27
N LYS A 606 24.44 -19.98 21.41
CA LYS A 606 23.85 -21.04 22.25
C LYS A 606 22.76 -21.81 21.49
N SER A 607 21.90 -21.10 20.78
CA SER A 607 20.81 -21.67 19.98
C SER A 607 21.34 -22.59 18.87
N VAL A 608 22.31 -22.11 18.08
CA VAL A 608 22.96 -22.86 17.00
C VAL A 608 23.67 -24.10 17.55
N ALA A 609 24.48 -23.94 18.60
CA ALA A 609 25.21 -25.06 19.20
C ALA A 609 24.28 -26.16 19.72
N ALA A 610 23.18 -25.78 20.36
CA ALA A 610 22.18 -26.72 20.87
C ALA A 610 21.47 -27.49 19.74
N ALA A 611 21.09 -26.80 18.66
CA ALA A 611 20.46 -27.43 17.51
C ALA A 611 21.40 -28.40 16.78
N VAL A 612 22.67 -28.02 16.61
CA VAL A 612 23.69 -28.89 16.02
C VAL A 612 23.95 -30.11 16.89
N ALA A 613 24.09 -29.95 18.21
CA ALA A 613 24.25 -31.06 19.13
C ALA A 613 23.04 -32.01 19.10
N TRP A 614 21.83 -31.47 19.00
CA TRP A 614 20.62 -32.28 18.85
C TRP A 614 20.62 -33.05 17.51
N LEU A 615 20.93 -32.39 16.40
CA LEU A 615 21.02 -33.03 15.08
C LEU A 615 22.07 -34.16 15.07
N ASP A 616 23.22 -33.98 15.71
CA ASP A 616 24.22 -35.05 15.81
C ASP A 616 23.75 -36.23 16.67
N ALA A 617 22.98 -35.96 17.74
CA ALA A 617 22.47 -36.98 18.64
C ALA A 617 21.35 -37.84 18.03
N VAL A 618 20.52 -37.28 17.13
CA VAL A 618 19.34 -37.97 16.56
C VAL A 618 19.58 -38.61 15.19
N LYS A 619 20.83 -38.65 14.74
CA LYS A 619 21.21 -39.26 13.46
C LYS A 619 20.96 -40.78 13.47
N ILE A 620 20.53 -41.32 12.34
CA ILE A 620 20.28 -42.75 12.14
C ILE A 620 21.42 -43.30 11.29
N THR A 621 22.43 -43.90 11.93
CA THR A 621 23.63 -44.43 11.29
C THR A 621 23.41 -45.84 10.74
N GLY A 622 24.07 -46.17 9.62
CA GLY A 622 24.00 -47.49 9.00
C GLY A 622 22.72 -47.72 8.20
N TYR A 623 21.94 -46.67 7.92
CA TYR A 623 20.71 -46.73 7.16
C TYR A 623 20.68 -45.68 6.05
N THR A 624 19.92 -46.01 5.02
CA THR A 624 19.65 -45.14 3.87
C THR A 624 18.17 -45.17 3.54
N ILE A 625 17.70 -44.16 2.81
CA ILE A 625 16.35 -44.14 2.25
C ILE A 625 16.46 -44.19 0.73
N LYS A 626 15.77 -45.15 0.10
CA LYS A 626 15.80 -45.30 -1.36
C LYS A 626 14.46 -45.75 -1.91
N ASP A 627 14.24 -45.41 -3.18
CA ASP A 627 13.15 -45.97 -3.98
C ASP A 627 13.60 -47.34 -4.49
N GLN A 628 12.92 -48.40 -4.05
CA GLN A 628 13.19 -49.77 -4.43
C GLN A 628 12.13 -50.23 -5.43
N PRO A 629 12.51 -50.81 -6.58
CA PRO A 629 11.55 -51.35 -7.53
C PRO A 629 10.58 -52.34 -6.88
N ASP A 630 9.29 -52.12 -7.06
CA ASP A 630 8.20 -52.98 -6.60
C ASP A 630 7.03 -52.86 -7.59
N PRO A 631 6.94 -53.80 -8.57
CA PRO A 631 5.90 -53.79 -9.59
C PRO A 631 4.46 -53.86 -9.04
N LYS A 632 4.28 -54.25 -7.77
CA LYS A 632 2.97 -54.33 -7.13
C LYS A 632 2.46 -52.95 -6.70
N GLN A 633 3.34 -51.96 -6.61
CA GLN A 633 2.97 -50.62 -6.20
C GLN A 633 2.48 -49.77 -7.38
N PRO A 634 1.56 -48.81 -7.16
CA PRO A 634 1.03 -47.94 -8.22
C PRO A 634 2.05 -47.19 -9.07
N LYS A 635 3.27 -46.91 -8.55
CA LYS A 635 4.34 -46.23 -9.32
C LYS A 635 5.50 -47.16 -9.70
N GLY A 636 5.37 -48.47 -9.50
CA GLY A 636 6.41 -49.45 -9.80
C GLY A 636 7.60 -49.46 -8.82
N PHE A 637 7.52 -48.73 -7.71
CA PHE A 637 8.52 -48.71 -6.65
C PHE A 637 7.87 -48.49 -5.29
N ASP A 638 8.56 -48.88 -4.21
CA ASP A 638 8.27 -48.45 -2.85
C ASP A 638 9.42 -47.63 -2.26
N ARG A 639 9.13 -46.74 -1.31
CA ARG A 639 10.15 -45.98 -0.59
C ARG A 639 10.42 -46.62 0.76
N VAL A 640 11.65 -47.10 0.93
CA VAL A 640 12.04 -47.90 2.09
C VAL A 640 13.27 -47.32 2.78
N ILE A 641 13.34 -47.50 4.10
CA ILE A 641 14.55 -47.30 4.89
C ILE A 641 15.18 -48.67 5.11
N LEU A 642 16.44 -48.82 4.73
CA LEU A 642 17.15 -50.09 4.80
C LEU A 642 18.61 -49.94 5.24
N PRO A 643 19.22 -51.01 5.75
CA PRO A 643 20.62 -50.99 6.15
C PRO A 643 21.55 -50.69 4.97
N GLU A 644 22.46 -49.76 5.16
CA GLU A 644 23.57 -49.44 4.26
C GLU A 644 24.76 -48.96 5.08
N ALA A 645 25.83 -49.76 5.10
CA ALA A 645 27.02 -49.46 5.90
C ALA A 645 27.67 -48.13 5.46
N GLY A 646 28.02 -47.29 6.44
CA GLY A 646 28.60 -45.97 6.17
C GLY A 646 27.58 -44.86 5.85
N SER A 647 26.31 -45.21 5.62
CA SER A 647 25.23 -44.23 5.38
C SER A 647 24.71 -43.63 6.68
N THR A 648 24.19 -42.40 6.62
CA THR A 648 23.52 -41.74 7.75
C THR A 648 22.35 -40.92 7.24
N ILE A 649 21.18 -41.10 7.86
CA ILE A 649 19.98 -40.33 7.56
C ILE A 649 19.42 -39.69 8.83
N TRP A 650 18.50 -38.76 8.64
CA TRP A 650 17.70 -38.13 9.70
C TRP A 650 16.23 -38.25 9.33
N ALA A 651 15.38 -38.45 10.32
CA ALA A 651 13.95 -38.34 10.13
C ALA A 651 13.55 -36.87 9.91
N ARG A 652 12.46 -36.65 9.17
CA ARG A 652 11.88 -35.30 9.07
C ARG A 652 11.25 -34.89 10.39
N PHE A 653 10.61 -35.82 11.11
CA PHE A 653 9.90 -35.54 12.35
C PHE A 653 10.36 -36.47 13.47
N TYR A 654 10.59 -35.89 14.64
CA TYR A 654 10.95 -36.58 15.87
C TYR A 654 9.97 -36.21 16.98
N ASP A 655 9.60 -37.20 17.81
CA ASP A 655 8.73 -36.99 18.95
C ASP A 655 9.31 -35.99 19.96
N LEU A 656 8.46 -35.07 20.45
CA LEU A 656 8.84 -33.96 21.32
C LEU A 656 9.41 -34.41 22.67
N GLN A 657 9.11 -35.63 23.13
CA GLN A 657 9.51 -36.11 24.46
C GLN A 657 10.65 -37.11 24.42
N THR A 658 10.74 -37.90 23.34
CA THR A 658 11.62 -39.08 23.26
C THR A 658 12.73 -38.95 22.23
N ASN A 659 12.66 -37.96 21.32
CA ASN A 659 13.52 -37.86 20.13
C ASN A 659 13.50 -39.11 19.24
N GLN A 660 12.47 -39.95 19.32
CA GLN A 660 12.30 -41.06 18.39
C GLN A 660 11.74 -40.55 17.07
N PRO A 661 12.22 -41.05 15.92
CA PRO A 661 11.60 -40.82 14.62
C PRO A 661 10.11 -41.15 14.65
N ILE A 662 9.28 -40.29 14.07
CA ILE A 662 7.86 -40.56 13.87
C ILE A 662 7.47 -40.43 12.39
N TYR A 663 6.67 -41.38 11.93
CA TYR A 663 6.09 -41.42 10.59
C TYR A 663 4.57 -41.36 10.74
N VAL A 664 3.90 -40.43 10.08
CA VAL A 664 2.48 -40.15 10.34
C VAL A 664 1.69 -40.23 9.04
N GLY A 665 0.65 -41.06 9.02
CA GLY A 665 -0.28 -41.17 7.90
C GLY A 665 -1.42 -40.15 7.97
N ARG A 666 -2.42 -40.29 7.09
CA ARG A 666 -3.65 -39.48 7.09
C ARG A 666 -4.53 -39.72 8.32
N ASP A 667 -4.35 -40.84 9.01
CA ASP A 667 -5.03 -41.17 10.28
C ASP A 667 -4.52 -40.34 11.48
N SER A 668 -3.50 -39.50 11.28
CA SER A 668 -2.85 -38.71 12.33
C SER A 668 -2.21 -39.55 13.45
N GLN A 669 -1.92 -40.83 13.21
CA GLN A 669 -1.27 -41.70 14.20
C GLN A 669 0.25 -41.78 13.97
N PRO A 670 1.09 -41.46 14.97
CA PRO A 670 2.53 -41.62 14.85
C PRO A 670 2.89 -43.11 14.83
N ARG A 671 3.72 -43.50 13.87
CA ARG A 671 4.24 -44.85 13.70
C ARG A 671 5.78 -44.84 13.81
N PRO A 672 6.39 -45.92 14.32
CA PRO A 672 7.84 -46.01 14.48
C PRO A 672 8.58 -46.35 13.19
N LYS A 673 7.91 -46.86 12.16
CA LYS A 673 8.53 -47.23 10.88
C LYS A 673 7.83 -46.57 9.69
N LEU A 674 8.60 -46.26 8.65
CA LEU A 674 8.08 -45.72 7.39
C LEU A 674 7.13 -46.71 6.68
N SER A 675 7.35 -48.02 6.85
CA SER A 675 6.51 -49.08 6.29
C SER A 675 5.10 -49.12 6.87
N ASP A 676 4.90 -48.53 8.05
CA ASP A 676 3.65 -48.63 8.82
C ASP A 676 2.61 -47.57 8.41
N ILE A 677 2.96 -46.68 7.48
CA ILE A 677 2.06 -45.69 6.90
C ILE A 677 1.71 -46.03 5.45
N GLU A 678 0.61 -45.45 4.95
CA GLU A 678 0.10 -45.72 3.63
C GLU A 678 1.12 -45.39 2.52
N TYR A 679 1.10 -46.22 1.47
CA TYR A 679 2.00 -46.13 0.32
C TYR A 679 2.06 -44.71 -0.28
N GLU A 680 0.89 -44.09 -0.41
CA GLU A 680 0.74 -42.75 -0.96
C GLU A 680 1.51 -41.68 -0.17
N ARG A 681 1.55 -41.78 1.17
CA ARG A 681 2.29 -40.85 2.03
C ARG A 681 3.78 -41.15 2.01
N ARG A 682 4.21 -42.40 2.21
CA ARG A 682 5.65 -42.73 2.27
C ARG A 682 6.38 -42.48 0.97
N THR A 683 5.71 -42.58 -0.18
CA THR A 683 6.31 -42.25 -1.49
C THR A 683 6.07 -40.81 -1.95
N GLY A 684 5.00 -40.16 -1.47
CA GLY A 684 4.63 -38.79 -1.85
C GLY A 684 5.20 -37.69 -0.96
N TYR A 685 5.77 -38.03 0.19
CA TYR A 685 6.28 -37.08 1.18
C TYR A 685 7.65 -37.50 1.69
N ALA A 686 8.53 -36.53 1.93
CA ALA A 686 9.88 -36.81 2.43
C ALA A 686 9.86 -36.97 3.96
N TYR A 687 9.99 -38.20 4.46
CA TYR A 687 10.06 -38.50 5.90
C TYR A 687 11.46 -38.76 6.43
N ALA A 688 12.46 -38.96 5.57
CA ALA A 688 13.86 -39.04 5.98
C ALA A 688 14.77 -38.55 4.86
N GLY A 689 15.99 -38.15 5.22
CA GLY A 689 16.98 -37.65 4.26
C GLY A 689 18.31 -37.34 4.90
N VAL A 690 19.22 -36.78 4.10
CA VAL A 690 20.60 -36.46 4.50
C VAL A 690 20.81 -34.96 4.79
N TRP A 691 19.73 -34.20 4.99
CA TRP A 691 19.77 -32.74 5.05
C TRP A 691 20.81 -32.16 6.04
N PRO A 692 20.97 -32.71 7.27
CA PRO A 692 21.95 -32.19 8.23
C PRO A 692 23.42 -32.51 7.90
N ALA A 693 23.71 -33.47 7.01
CA ALA A 693 25.07 -34.00 6.82
C ALA A 693 26.11 -32.91 6.52
N LYS A 694 25.79 -31.99 5.60
CA LYS A 694 26.67 -30.88 5.19
C LYS A 694 26.85 -29.84 6.31
N LEU A 695 25.79 -29.56 7.06
CA LEU A 695 25.82 -28.64 8.18
C LEU A 695 26.77 -29.15 9.27
N LEU A 696 26.64 -30.42 9.65
CA LEU A 696 27.43 -31.05 10.71
C LEU A 696 28.90 -31.25 10.31
N SER A 697 29.15 -31.76 9.11
CA SER A 697 30.52 -32.11 8.66
C SER A 697 31.36 -30.91 8.26
N ARG A 698 30.74 -29.78 7.87
CA ARG A 698 31.48 -28.69 7.20
C ARG A 698 31.06 -27.30 7.64
N ASP A 699 29.78 -26.97 7.53
CA ASP A 699 29.36 -25.56 7.65
C ASP A 699 29.45 -25.07 9.10
N TYR A 700 29.03 -25.88 10.08
CA TYR A 700 29.14 -25.53 11.51
C TYR A 700 30.58 -25.50 12.04
N PRO A 701 31.44 -26.50 11.79
CA PRO A 701 32.86 -26.43 12.21
C PRO A 701 33.57 -25.18 11.70
N ARG A 702 33.35 -24.79 10.44
CA ARG A 702 33.92 -23.55 9.87
C ARG A 702 33.40 -22.30 10.58
N TRP A 703 32.10 -22.26 10.88
CA TRP A 703 31.51 -21.14 11.61
C TRP A 703 32.03 -21.04 13.05
N GLN A 704 32.23 -22.16 13.74
CA GLN A 704 32.86 -22.18 15.06
C GLN A 704 34.30 -21.63 15.01
N GLN A 705 35.10 -22.07 14.04
CA GLN A 705 36.47 -21.56 13.84
C GLN A 705 36.49 -20.04 13.64
N LYS A 706 35.59 -19.51 12.81
CA LYS A 706 35.45 -18.07 12.56
C LYS A 706 35.16 -17.27 13.84
N TRP A 707 34.31 -17.80 14.71
CA TRP A 707 33.76 -17.04 15.84
C TRP A 707 34.37 -17.36 17.20
N ASN A 708 35.17 -18.42 17.33
CA ASN A 708 35.96 -18.72 18.52
C ASN A 708 37.31 -18.00 18.53
N SER A 709 37.85 -17.64 17.35
CA SER A 709 39.11 -16.91 17.18
C SER A 709 39.01 -15.39 17.43
N THR A 710 37.81 -14.85 17.63
CA THR A 710 37.52 -13.42 17.83
C THR A 710 37.34 -12.99 19.29
N THR A 711 37.73 -13.84 20.26
CA THR A 711 37.72 -13.47 21.68
C THR A 711 38.91 -12.52 21.97
N PRO A 712 38.71 -11.29 22.50
CA PRO A 712 39.83 -10.43 22.88
C PRO A 712 40.68 -11.12 23.93
N SER A 713 41.99 -11.19 23.70
CA SER A 713 42.94 -11.57 24.73
C SER A 713 42.79 -10.62 25.92
N THR A 714 42.40 -11.17 27.07
CA THR A 714 42.51 -10.45 28.34
C THR A 714 43.99 -10.10 28.55
N PRO A 715 44.37 -8.84 28.82
CA PRO A 715 45.75 -8.53 29.16
C PRO A 715 46.09 -9.29 30.43
N GLY A 716 47.05 -10.20 30.33
CA GLY A 716 47.55 -10.95 31.48
C GLY A 716 48.05 -9.99 32.54
N SER A 717 47.62 -10.23 33.77
CA SER A 717 48.27 -9.74 34.98
C SER A 717 49.76 -10.06 34.90
N LYS A 718 50.59 -9.04 34.68
CA LYS A 718 51.99 -9.10 35.09
C LYS A 718 52.06 -8.81 36.58
N GLN A 719 52.92 -9.58 37.25
CA GLN A 719 53.37 -9.42 38.63
C GLN A 719 53.75 -7.99 38.96
#